data_AF-A0A1T1IBC5-F1
#
_entry.id   AF-A0A1T1IBC5-F1
#
_cell.length_a   1.000
_cell.length_b   1.000
_cell.length_c   1.000
_cell.angle_alpha   90.00
_cell.angle_beta   90.00
_cell.angle_gamma   90.00
#
_symmetry.space_group_name_H-M   'P 1'
#
loop_
_entity.id
_entity.type
_entity.pdbx_description
1 polymer ?
#
loop_
_entity_poly.entity_id
_entity_poly.type
_entity_poly.pdbx_seq_one_letter_code
_entity_poly.pdbx_strand_id
1 'polypeptide(L)'
;MKQLDMDSAEWEMLDLEWHQGFAFVEGALLVEERARDVYLMLHEGQTAAEQARQAAAEQFPVSPLVAGEPLWRHRIHRHLLRDARADYYALPRYVERYGYHPLQALPVRVGRGLQSLGHDHWRDHDRAYFCHDYGLAVIEGAQHERLALLHPVPENWPSGAVLFSDGLKVFLGARAIASAEQQVRGTNHPAYQVIGGQVCRGGAVLHQKDGSPLPIANPHGFQMLAWRWGTDGHSVIVQAQQGSSVAYEYFYRIDNVDLATFSVLNERYAKDARRAYYLTGKTLRYVGDFRLLNRVESVFDAGGRVLSQSEKADPYIAVDDQFVYCNGSRLRGADGPSFRHLGFDYYADRHRAYRRSKPLDVDVDSFVVTQPDRGECNYSPVLVGDKHGPLGSDGLIDDAMLQAWSAFFEAHPQLQGYWWHRLQAPSASTTQALRSIGLGFELGHQVHFQGRAINGLDAASFKLLGTHLCGDANGLYLIPFHRAETKVPERFSSASADHYRDLGGPYLTDGQRVFCHRIFYQVPEPLAKADQASFESCGHGWARDKGAVYYYSERKRNLDPAHTRFMGSYAFTATQMFSAGKALEVEFSPEEVKVPHPDFLQLGTRKLFCGRRPVSAKRIDLASLEFLADRYARDKQRFFEYDGYAALSEISAEQYRQATLKASAGDAENLAV
;
A
#
# COMPACT_ATOMS: atom_id res chain seq x y z
N MET A 1 34.89 29.49 39.02
CA MET A 1 35.67 29.30 37.78
C MET A 1 37.08 28.84 38.12
N LYS A 2 37.33 27.52 38.19
CA LYS A 2 38.71 27.05 37.96
C LYS A 2 38.95 27.27 36.47
N GLN A 3 39.92 28.12 36.11
CA GLN A 3 40.40 28.19 34.73
C GLN A 3 40.81 26.77 34.32
N LEU A 4 39.96 26.13 33.53
CA LEU A 4 40.40 25.02 32.73
C LEU A 4 41.44 25.61 31.77
N ASP A 5 42.69 25.18 31.90
CA ASP A 5 43.74 25.50 30.93
C ASP A 5 43.42 24.74 29.64
N MET A 6 42.54 25.33 28.84
CA MET A 6 42.08 24.78 27.57
C MET A 6 42.84 25.43 26.44
N ASP A 7 43.41 24.58 25.59
CA ASP A 7 44.11 25.04 24.41
C ASP A 7 43.14 25.74 23.45
N SER A 8 43.21 27.06 23.42
CA SER A 8 42.41 27.92 22.54
C SER A 8 42.66 27.67 21.04
N ALA A 9 43.77 26.99 20.68
CA ALA A 9 44.07 26.57 19.32
C ALA A 9 43.22 25.36 18.88
N GLU A 10 42.80 24.50 19.81
CA GLU A 10 42.01 23.29 19.51
C GLU A 10 40.52 23.48 19.79
N TRP A 11 40.18 24.33 20.77
CA TRP A 11 38.82 24.48 21.27
C TRP A 11 38.32 25.92 21.14
N GLU A 12 37.04 26.05 20.80
CA GLU A 12 36.31 27.31 20.82
C GLU A 12 35.22 27.27 21.89
N MET A 13 35.03 28.39 22.60
CA MET A 13 33.96 28.50 23.58
C MET A 13 32.64 28.79 22.87
N LEU A 14 31.55 28.17 23.35
CA LEU A 14 30.19 28.38 22.87
C LEU A 14 29.43 29.25 23.86
N ASP A 15 28.69 30.22 23.33
CA ASP A 15 27.74 31.00 24.11
C ASP A 15 26.47 30.16 24.35
N LEU A 16 26.20 29.87 25.63
CA LEU A 16 25.02 29.14 26.05
C LEU A 16 23.98 30.09 26.65
N GLU A 17 22.74 29.96 26.20
CA GLU A 17 21.58 30.59 26.84
C GLU A 17 20.96 29.60 27.84
N TRP A 18 20.72 30.03 29.08
CA TRP A 18 20.24 29.16 30.16
C TRP A 18 18.88 29.63 30.69
N HIS A 19 17.91 28.69 30.76
CA HIS A 19 16.58 28.92 31.34
C HIS A 19 16.16 27.71 32.18
N GLN A 20 15.88 27.90 33.48
CA GLN A 20 15.37 26.84 34.37
C GLN A 20 16.18 25.51 34.34
N GLY A 21 17.49 25.59 34.11
CA GLY A 21 18.39 24.42 34.02
C GLY A 21 18.51 23.82 32.62
N PHE A 22 17.79 24.35 31.63
CA PHE A 22 17.93 24.00 30.22
C PHE A 22 18.92 24.93 29.51
N ALA A 23 19.87 24.35 28.79
CA ALA A 23 20.89 25.04 28.02
C ALA A 23 20.56 25.00 26.53
N PHE A 24 20.68 26.15 25.87
CA PHE A 24 20.48 26.30 24.43
C PHE A 24 21.78 26.73 23.79
N VAL A 25 22.07 26.17 22.61
CA VAL A 25 23.19 26.57 21.76
C VAL A 25 22.67 26.81 20.35
N GLU A 26 22.93 28.01 19.81
CA GLU A 26 22.50 28.39 18.46
C GLU A 26 20.99 28.09 18.20
N GLY A 27 20.14 28.33 19.21
CA GLY A 27 18.69 28.12 19.15
C GLY A 27 18.21 26.67 19.35
N ALA A 28 19.12 25.70 19.50
CA ALA A 28 18.77 24.30 19.76
C ALA A 28 18.88 23.97 21.26
N LEU A 29 17.88 23.28 21.81
CA LEU A 29 17.90 22.80 23.18
C LEU A 29 18.82 21.58 23.32
N LEU A 30 19.76 21.63 24.28
CA LEU A 30 20.67 20.54 24.60
C LEU A 30 20.02 19.56 25.57
N VAL A 31 19.82 18.32 25.14
CA VAL A 31 19.08 17.29 25.90
C VAL A 31 19.91 16.02 26.11
N GLU A 32 19.53 15.23 27.11
CA GLU A 32 20.01 13.84 27.26
C GLU A 32 19.48 12.97 26.10
N GLU A 33 20.21 11.91 25.72
CA GLU A 33 19.83 11.01 24.60
C GLU A 33 18.42 10.45 24.72
N ARG A 34 17.99 10.06 25.92
CA ARG A 34 16.66 9.49 26.16
C ARG A 34 15.52 10.45 25.83
N ALA A 35 15.79 11.75 25.80
CA ALA A 35 14.81 12.77 25.45
C ALA A 35 14.74 13.05 23.93
N ARG A 36 15.61 12.44 23.11
CA ARG A 36 15.67 12.68 21.65
C ARG A 36 14.41 12.21 20.91
N ASP A 37 13.83 11.09 21.33
CA ASP A 37 12.61 10.53 20.70
C ASP A 37 11.32 11.23 21.16
N VAL A 38 11.44 12.21 22.05
CA VAL A 38 10.31 12.97 22.56
C VAL A 38 10.20 14.28 21.79
N TYR A 39 9.10 14.45 21.07
CA TYR A 39 8.84 15.65 20.30
C TYR A 39 8.30 16.76 21.22
N LEU A 40 9.01 17.88 21.29
CA LEU A 40 8.43 19.13 21.80
C LEU A 40 7.51 19.70 20.71
N MET A 41 6.22 19.36 20.80
CA MET A 41 5.16 19.90 19.96
C MET A 41 4.88 21.35 20.37
N LEU A 42 5.27 22.33 19.56
CA LEU A 42 5.08 23.75 19.87
C LEU A 42 4.44 24.49 18.69
N HIS A 43 3.85 25.65 19.01
CA HIS A 43 3.27 26.59 18.04
C HIS A 43 4.36 27.54 17.50
N GLU A 44 4.23 28.00 16.25
CA GLU A 44 5.18 28.91 15.61
C GLU A 44 5.45 30.18 16.46
N GLY A 45 6.72 30.54 16.66
CA GLY A 45 7.15 31.84 17.22
C GLY A 45 7.62 31.87 18.69
N GLN A 46 7.80 30.73 19.38
CA GLN A 46 8.21 30.71 20.80
C GLN A 46 9.71 30.98 21.05
N THR A 47 9.99 31.70 22.14
CA THR A 47 11.34 32.00 22.68
C THR A 47 11.95 30.82 23.46
N ALA A 48 13.28 30.79 23.65
CA ALA A 48 13.96 29.74 24.44
C ALA A 48 13.43 29.63 25.88
N ALA A 49 13.03 30.74 26.50
CA ALA A 49 12.44 30.78 27.84
C ALA A 49 11.03 30.12 27.90
N GLU A 50 10.25 30.20 26.83
CA GLU A 50 8.95 29.54 26.71
C GLU A 50 9.14 28.03 26.50
N GLN A 51 10.07 27.65 25.64
CA GLN A 51 10.44 26.25 25.41
C GLN A 51 10.91 25.58 26.70
N ALA A 52 11.77 26.24 27.48
CA ALA A 52 12.25 25.73 28.76
C ALA A 52 11.13 25.57 29.80
N ARG A 53 10.17 26.50 29.86
CA ARG A 53 8.99 26.39 30.74
C ARG A 53 8.12 25.20 30.38
N GLN A 54 7.91 24.96 29.08
CA GLN A 54 7.11 23.83 28.63
C GLN A 54 7.82 22.50 28.89
N ALA A 55 9.11 22.40 28.57
CA ALA A 55 9.92 21.24 28.90
C ALA A 55 9.88 20.92 30.41
N ALA A 56 9.98 21.95 31.26
CA ALA A 56 9.83 21.79 32.71
C ALA A 56 8.42 21.30 33.12
N ALA A 57 7.36 21.85 32.51
CA ALA A 57 5.97 21.45 32.77
C ALA A 57 5.68 20.00 32.36
N GLU A 58 6.29 19.55 31.27
CA GLU A 58 6.24 18.18 30.76
C GLU A 58 7.25 17.24 31.45
N GLN A 59 7.93 17.71 32.51
CA GLN A 59 8.88 16.94 33.33
C GLN A 59 10.08 16.40 32.54
N PHE A 60 10.54 17.11 31.51
CA PHE A 60 11.77 16.77 30.81
C PHE A 60 13.00 16.88 31.72
N PRO A 61 14.00 15.99 31.54
CA PRO A 61 15.27 16.12 32.24
C PRO A 61 15.98 17.41 31.80
N VAL A 62 16.55 18.12 32.78
CA VAL A 62 17.40 19.30 32.52
C VAL A 62 18.63 18.93 31.69
N SER A 63 19.24 19.92 31.04
CA SER A 63 20.42 19.69 30.21
C SER A 63 21.54 19.01 31.01
N PRO A 64 22.21 17.98 30.45
CA PRO A 64 23.19 17.16 31.19
C PRO A 64 24.55 17.88 31.37
N LEU A 65 24.55 19.22 31.42
CA LEU A 65 25.70 20.08 31.53
C LEU A 65 25.81 20.68 32.93
N VAL A 66 26.98 21.22 33.27
CA VAL A 66 27.13 21.99 34.51
C VAL A 66 26.50 23.38 34.34
N ALA A 67 25.43 23.64 35.12
CA ALA A 67 24.72 24.91 35.09
C ALA A 67 25.67 26.11 35.31
N GLY A 68 25.62 27.07 34.37
CA GLY A 68 26.37 28.32 34.43
C GLY A 68 27.87 28.21 34.11
N GLU A 69 28.36 27.03 33.72
CA GLU A 69 29.74 26.86 33.24
C GLU A 69 29.80 26.95 31.70
N PRO A 70 30.97 27.30 31.12
CA PRO A 70 31.14 27.35 29.67
C PRO A 70 31.07 25.95 29.06
N LEU A 71 30.65 25.90 27.79
CA LEU A 71 30.77 24.73 26.94
C LEU A 71 31.74 25.05 25.80
N TRP A 72 32.63 24.12 25.50
CA TRP A 72 33.59 24.27 24.43
C TRP A 72 33.30 23.28 23.32
N ARG A 73 33.52 23.69 22.07
CA ARG A 73 33.44 22.85 20.87
C ARG A 73 34.82 22.68 20.28
N HIS A 74 35.17 21.46 19.88
CA HIS A 74 36.42 21.21 19.20
C HIS A 74 36.36 21.80 17.78
N ARG A 75 37.43 22.48 17.36
CA ARG A 75 37.44 23.23 16.09
C ARG A 75 37.39 22.31 14.86
N ILE A 76 38.11 21.19 14.89
CA ILE A 76 38.12 20.17 13.82
C ILE A 76 36.90 19.23 13.93
N HIS A 77 36.73 18.55 15.07
CA HIS A 77 35.60 17.66 15.32
C HIS A 77 34.41 18.40 15.93
N ARG A 78 33.60 19.07 15.11
CA ARG A 78 32.50 19.94 15.58
C ARG A 78 31.42 19.26 16.43
N HIS A 79 31.33 17.93 16.37
CA HIS A 79 30.46 17.12 17.21
C HIS A 79 30.99 16.94 18.64
N LEU A 80 32.28 17.19 18.87
CA LEU A 80 32.90 17.03 20.16
C LEU A 80 32.73 18.31 20.99
N LEU A 81 32.00 18.17 22.11
CA LEU A 81 31.76 19.21 23.09
C LEU A 81 32.44 18.85 24.41
N ARG A 82 32.81 19.85 25.20
CA ARG A 82 33.46 19.67 26.50
C ARG A 82 32.88 20.65 27.49
N ASP A 83 32.60 20.20 28.71
CA ASP A 83 32.33 21.07 29.85
C ASP A 83 33.41 20.90 30.93
N ALA A 84 33.19 21.48 32.12
CA ALA A 84 34.16 21.38 33.20
C ALA A 84 34.42 19.95 33.71
N ARG A 85 33.51 18.99 33.46
CA ARG A 85 33.50 17.64 34.06
C ARG A 85 33.68 16.53 33.03
N ALA A 86 33.23 16.70 31.79
CA ALA A 86 33.13 15.62 30.82
C ALA A 86 33.31 16.08 29.36
N ASP A 87 33.60 15.10 28.51
CA ASP A 87 33.54 15.23 27.06
C ASP A 87 32.21 14.62 26.56
N TYR A 88 31.59 15.27 25.57
CA TYR A 88 30.34 14.87 24.96
C TYR A 88 30.49 14.76 23.45
N TYR A 89 29.87 13.75 22.85
CA TYR A 89 29.70 13.65 21.41
C TYR A 89 28.26 14.01 21.07
N ALA A 90 28.06 15.12 20.36
CA ALA A 90 26.75 15.64 20.00
C ALA A 90 26.27 15.08 18.66
N LEU A 91 25.06 14.51 18.65
CA LEU A 91 24.45 13.99 17.43
C LEU A 91 24.08 15.14 16.47
N PRO A 92 23.90 14.85 15.16
CA PRO A 92 23.41 15.85 14.22
C PRO A 92 22.12 16.49 14.72
N ARG A 93 22.01 17.81 14.52
CA ARG A 93 20.82 18.57 14.91
C ARG A 93 19.59 17.97 14.24
N TYR A 94 18.56 17.72 15.02
CA TYR A 94 17.25 17.43 14.44
C TYR A 94 16.68 18.75 13.92
N VAL A 95 16.70 18.95 12.61
CA VAL A 95 16.22 20.18 11.97
C VAL A 95 14.69 20.21 12.01
N GLU A 96 14.13 21.41 12.14
CA GLU A 96 12.69 21.66 12.13
C GLU A 96 11.98 20.90 11.00
N ARG A 97 11.02 20.06 11.37
CA ARG A 97 10.16 19.33 10.44
C ARG A 97 8.80 19.16 11.09
N TYR A 98 7.72 19.35 10.35
CA TYR A 98 6.34 19.14 10.86
C TYR A 98 5.98 19.93 12.15
N GLY A 99 6.60 21.09 12.39
CA GLY A 99 6.32 21.94 13.57
C GLY A 99 7.09 21.57 14.85
N TYR A 100 8.16 20.78 14.75
CA TYR A 100 9.03 20.42 15.88
C TYR A 100 10.26 21.34 16.00
N HIS A 101 10.63 21.72 17.23
CA HIS A 101 11.80 22.56 17.47
C HIS A 101 13.14 21.81 17.35
N PRO A 102 14.23 22.55 17.05
CA PRO A 102 15.56 21.96 16.96
C PRO A 102 16.04 21.44 18.32
N LEU A 103 16.34 20.15 18.37
CA LEU A 103 16.93 19.46 19.52
C LEU A 103 18.32 18.95 19.16
N GLN A 104 19.24 18.99 20.12
CA GLN A 104 20.55 18.37 20.00
C GLN A 104 20.84 17.49 21.21
N ALA A 105 20.84 16.17 20.96
CA ALA A 105 21.11 15.15 21.96
C ALA A 105 22.60 15.00 22.24
N LEU A 106 22.94 14.82 23.52
CA LEU A 106 24.29 14.59 24.04
C LEU A 106 24.42 13.16 24.61
N PRO A 107 24.52 12.11 23.77
CA PRO A 107 24.52 10.71 24.20
C PRO A 107 25.76 10.25 24.97
N VAL A 108 26.91 10.89 24.74
CA VAL A 108 28.15 10.51 25.42
C VAL A 108 28.41 11.46 26.57
N ARG A 109 28.68 10.92 27.75
CA ARG A 109 29.28 11.64 28.87
C ARG A 109 30.41 10.79 29.44
N VAL A 110 31.63 11.06 29.00
CA VAL A 110 32.83 10.36 29.49
C VAL A 110 33.68 11.26 30.37
N GLY A 111 34.43 10.64 31.29
CA GLY A 111 35.52 11.33 31.96
C GLY A 111 36.50 11.89 30.92
N ARG A 112 37.14 13.02 31.22
CA ARG A 112 38.01 13.74 30.26
C ARG A 112 38.98 12.80 29.54
N GLY A 113 39.16 13.03 28.24
CA GLY A 113 40.15 12.31 27.44
C GLY A 113 39.56 11.46 26.32
N LEU A 114 38.40 11.87 25.76
CA LEU A 114 37.87 11.21 24.57
C LEU A 114 38.78 11.51 23.37
N GLN A 115 39.36 10.47 22.77
CA GLN A 115 40.24 10.54 21.62
C GLN A 115 39.51 10.08 20.36
N SER A 116 39.59 10.89 19.29
CA SER A 116 39.11 10.51 17.96
C SER A 116 40.04 9.47 17.34
N LEU A 117 39.45 8.40 16.81
CA LEU A 117 40.14 7.42 15.96
C LEU A 117 39.81 7.60 14.47
N GLY A 118 39.00 8.61 14.14
CA GLY A 118 38.45 8.83 12.79
C GLY A 118 37.21 7.97 12.50
N HIS A 119 36.47 8.33 11.45
CA HIS A 119 35.26 7.62 10.99
C HIS A 119 34.25 7.35 12.12
N ASP A 120 33.97 8.34 12.96
CA ASP A 120 33.07 8.26 14.12
C ASP A 120 33.41 7.18 15.17
N HIS A 121 34.65 6.68 15.15
CA HIS A 121 35.18 5.81 16.21
C HIS A 121 35.95 6.65 17.23
N TRP A 122 35.72 6.35 18.50
CA TRP A 122 36.28 7.09 19.62
C TRP A 122 36.76 6.14 20.72
N ARG A 123 37.67 6.60 21.57
CA ARG A 123 38.06 5.87 22.78
C ARG A 123 38.35 6.79 23.95
N ASP A 124 38.22 6.27 25.15
CA ASP A 124 38.75 6.87 26.37
C ASP A 124 39.72 5.87 27.05
N HIS A 125 40.00 6.10 28.33
CA HIS A 125 40.90 5.27 29.14
C HIS A 125 40.33 3.90 29.50
N ASP A 126 39.01 3.68 29.35
CA ASP A 126 38.32 2.45 29.76
C ASP A 126 37.68 1.70 28.58
N ARG A 127 37.25 2.40 27.53
CA ARG A 127 36.34 1.89 26.50
C ARG A 127 36.57 2.50 25.12
N ALA A 128 36.01 1.84 24.11
CA ALA A 128 35.88 2.34 22.75
C ALA A 128 34.41 2.46 22.35
N TYR A 129 34.12 3.38 21.44
CA TYR A 129 32.78 3.78 21.03
C TYR A 129 32.70 3.95 19.51
N PHE A 130 31.53 3.67 18.96
CA PHE A 130 31.16 4.00 17.58
C PHE A 130 29.89 4.87 17.60
N CYS A 131 29.98 6.07 17.06
CA CYS A 131 28.86 6.99 16.92
C CYS A 131 28.21 6.85 15.54
N HIS A 132 26.89 6.92 15.46
CA HIS A 132 26.14 6.95 14.20
C HIS A 132 24.99 7.97 14.28
N ASP A 133 24.32 8.24 13.16
CA ASP A 133 23.29 9.28 13.07
C ASP A 133 22.14 9.14 14.09
N TYR A 134 21.95 7.92 14.61
CA TYR A 134 20.86 7.57 15.52
C TYR A 134 21.29 7.41 16.99
N GLY A 135 22.59 7.44 17.31
CA GLY A 135 23.06 7.26 18.68
C GLY A 135 24.50 6.80 18.79
N LEU A 136 24.81 6.17 19.91
CA LEU A 136 26.13 5.65 20.26
C LEU A 136 26.05 4.15 20.58
N ALA A 137 27.05 3.39 20.14
CA ALA A 137 27.28 2.03 20.60
C ALA A 137 28.66 1.88 21.24
N VAL A 138 28.72 1.28 22.43
CA VAL A 138 29.97 0.81 23.04
C VAL A 138 30.48 -0.39 22.25
N ILE A 139 31.77 -0.41 21.93
CA ILE A 139 32.40 -1.52 21.21
C ILE A 139 32.76 -2.61 22.23
N GLU A 140 31.77 -3.45 22.53
CA GLU A 140 31.86 -4.45 23.59
C GLU A 140 33.03 -5.43 23.39
N GLY A 141 33.87 -5.56 24.43
CA GLY A 141 34.99 -6.50 24.46
C GLY A 141 36.13 -6.20 23.48
N ALA A 142 36.31 -4.94 23.07
CA ALA A 142 37.46 -4.46 22.33
C ALA A 142 38.62 -4.05 23.25
N GLN A 143 39.87 -4.29 22.83
CA GLN A 143 41.06 -3.70 23.46
C GLN A 143 41.19 -2.23 23.01
N HIS A 144 40.50 -1.32 23.70
CA HIS A 144 40.38 0.11 23.33
C HIS A 144 41.74 0.80 23.05
N GLU A 145 42.79 0.48 23.80
CA GLU A 145 44.15 1.03 23.59
C GLU A 145 44.77 0.65 22.24
N ARG A 146 44.38 -0.49 21.68
CA ARG A 146 44.93 -1.04 20.43
C ARG A 146 43.98 -0.87 19.24
N LEU A 147 42.76 -0.37 19.48
CA LEU A 147 41.77 -0.17 18.44
C LEU A 147 42.26 0.87 17.43
N ALA A 148 42.42 0.45 16.18
CA ALA A 148 42.89 1.28 15.09
C ALA A 148 42.23 0.90 13.77
N LEU A 149 42.23 1.85 12.83
CA LEU A 149 41.75 1.64 11.47
C LEU A 149 42.57 0.52 10.81
N LEU A 150 41.90 -0.54 10.33
CA LEU A 150 42.57 -1.71 9.75
C LEU A 150 43.24 -1.37 8.41
N HIS A 151 42.52 -0.64 7.55
CA HIS A 151 43.01 -0.19 6.25
C HIS A 151 42.46 1.20 5.92
N PRO A 152 43.24 2.06 5.23
CA PRO A 152 42.72 3.32 4.71
C PRO A 152 41.54 3.09 3.77
N VAL A 153 40.52 3.94 3.87
CA VAL A 153 39.33 3.93 3.01
C VAL A 153 39.11 5.34 2.42
N PRO A 154 38.41 5.46 1.29
CA PRO A 154 38.01 6.77 0.77
C PRO A 154 37.20 7.58 1.80
N GLU A 155 37.41 8.90 1.84
CA GLU A 155 36.76 9.80 2.82
C GLU A 155 35.22 9.78 2.74
N ASN A 156 34.65 9.43 1.59
CA ASN A 156 33.20 9.37 1.38
C ASN A 156 32.55 8.05 1.84
N TRP A 157 33.32 7.11 2.41
CA TRP A 157 32.76 5.87 2.94
C TRP A 157 31.95 6.13 4.21
N PRO A 158 30.76 5.49 4.36
CA PRO A 158 30.01 5.56 5.60
C PRO A 158 30.85 5.02 6.77
N SER A 159 30.93 5.76 7.87
CA SER A 159 31.70 5.40 9.07
C SER A 159 31.41 3.98 9.57
N GLY A 160 30.13 3.55 9.55
CA GLY A 160 29.72 2.21 9.96
C GLY A 160 30.16 1.08 9.03
N ALA A 161 30.76 1.38 7.88
CA ALA A 161 31.28 0.40 6.93
C ALA A 161 32.81 0.26 7.01
N VAL A 162 33.47 1.05 7.85
CA VAL A 162 34.91 1.06 8.00
C VAL A 162 35.35 -0.03 8.96
N LEU A 163 36.49 -0.66 8.66
CA LEU A 163 37.02 -1.79 9.43
C LEU A 163 38.04 -1.32 10.46
N PHE A 164 37.78 -1.61 11.73
CA PHE A 164 38.70 -1.39 12.83
C PHE A 164 39.22 -2.71 13.38
N SER A 165 40.43 -2.72 13.93
CA SER A 165 41.00 -3.89 14.60
C SER A 165 41.64 -3.48 15.90
N ASP A 166 41.48 -4.30 16.93
CA ASP A 166 42.18 -4.16 18.22
C ASP A 166 43.40 -5.12 18.32
N GLY A 167 43.72 -5.81 17.23
CA GLY A 167 44.77 -6.83 17.15
C GLY A 167 44.31 -8.24 17.53
N LEU A 168 43.10 -8.43 18.07
CA LEU A 168 42.48 -9.73 18.34
C LEU A 168 41.19 -9.96 17.55
N LYS A 169 40.43 -8.90 17.31
CA LYS A 169 39.15 -8.90 16.60
C LYS A 169 39.11 -7.79 15.56
N VAL A 170 38.28 -7.99 14.55
CA VAL A 170 37.95 -6.98 13.55
C VAL A 170 36.49 -6.56 13.72
N PHE A 171 36.25 -5.25 13.67
CA PHE A 171 34.98 -4.59 13.95
C PHE A 171 34.47 -3.84 12.72
N LEU A 172 33.15 -3.84 12.57
CA LEU A 172 32.40 -3.05 11.59
C LEU A 172 31.39 -2.19 12.37
N GLY A 173 31.67 -0.89 12.49
CA GLY A 173 31.07 -0.05 13.53
C GLY A 173 31.38 -0.63 14.92
N ALA A 174 30.35 -0.77 15.78
CA ALA A 174 30.54 -1.36 17.11
C ALA A 174 30.58 -2.90 17.14
N ARG A 175 30.30 -3.58 16.03
CA ARG A 175 30.10 -5.03 16.04
C ARG A 175 31.38 -5.77 15.63
N ALA A 176 31.84 -6.69 16.46
CA ALA A 176 32.88 -7.65 16.09
C ALA A 176 32.35 -8.59 14.99
N ILE A 177 33.06 -8.68 13.87
CA ILE A 177 32.67 -9.50 12.71
C ILE A 177 33.60 -10.68 12.46
N ALA A 178 34.82 -10.67 13.01
CA ALA A 178 35.80 -11.73 12.82
C ALA A 178 36.90 -11.69 13.89
N SER A 179 37.62 -12.80 14.05
CA SER A 179 38.93 -12.83 14.71
C SER A 179 40.00 -12.22 13.80
N ALA A 180 41.02 -11.59 14.37
CA ALA A 180 42.17 -11.06 13.64
C ALA A 180 42.94 -12.16 12.87
N GLU A 181 42.84 -13.42 13.30
CA GLU A 181 43.44 -14.57 12.61
C GLU A 181 42.79 -14.88 11.25
N GLN A 182 41.52 -14.49 11.05
CA GLN A 182 40.72 -14.90 9.89
C GLN A 182 41.03 -14.11 8.61
N GLN A 183 42.10 -13.30 8.55
CA GLN A 183 42.45 -12.45 7.39
C GLN A 183 41.25 -11.67 6.83
N VAL A 184 40.98 -10.50 7.40
CA VAL A 184 39.87 -9.63 6.96
C VAL A 184 40.37 -8.56 6.00
N ARG A 185 39.64 -8.34 4.91
CA ARG A 185 39.93 -7.31 3.91
C ARG A 185 38.66 -6.63 3.43
N GLY A 186 38.69 -5.31 3.25
CA GLY A 186 37.62 -4.58 2.57
C GLY A 186 37.59 -4.84 1.05
N THR A 187 36.45 -4.59 0.42
CA THR A 187 36.29 -4.61 -1.05
C THR A 187 36.24 -3.18 -1.59
N ASN A 188 35.92 -2.99 -2.88
CA ASN A 188 35.68 -1.64 -3.42
C ASN A 188 34.33 -1.03 -2.99
N HIS A 189 33.52 -1.76 -2.22
CA HIS A 189 32.20 -1.30 -1.78
C HIS A 189 32.05 -1.44 -0.25
N PRO A 190 31.55 -0.41 0.45
CA PRO A 190 31.51 -0.35 1.92
C PRO A 190 30.77 -1.53 2.57
N ALA A 191 29.70 -2.01 1.94
CA ALA A 191 28.90 -3.09 2.51
C ALA A 191 29.58 -4.47 2.47
N TYR A 192 30.62 -4.69 1.65
CA TYR A 192 31.17 -6.03 1.39
C TYR A 192 32.63 -6.16 1.86
N GLN A 193 32.93 -7.29 2.48
CA GLN A 193 34.25 -7.64 3.03
C GLN A 193 34.61 -9.07 2.65
N VAL A 194 35.90 -9.40 2.63
CA VAL A 194 36.41 -10.77 2.55
C VAL A 194 36.90 -11.18 3.94
N ILE A 195 36.35 -12.26 4.49
CA ILE A 195 36.66 -12.80 5.82
C ILE A 195 36.94 -14.28 5.66
N GLY A 196 38.13 -14.75 6.05
CA GLY A 196 38.47 -16.17 6.02
C GLY A 196 38.41 -16.78 4.62
N GLY A 197 38.68 -15.98 3.59
CA GLY A 197 38.54 -16.40 2.19
C GLY A 197 37.09 -16.50 1.69
N GLN A 198 36.10 -15.95 2.42
CA GLN A 198 34.71 -15.87 1.97
C GLN A 198 34.27 -14.42 1.82
N VAL A 199 33.41 -14.13 0.82
CA VAL A 199 32.81 -12.80 0.70
C VAL A 199 31.62 -12.71 1.65
N CYS A 200 31.60 -11.65 2.43
CA CYS A 200 30.61 -11.35 3.44
C CYS A 200 29.99 -9.97 3.19
N ARG A 201 28.73 -9.80 3.59
CA ARG A 201 28.06 -8.50 3.69
C ARG A 201 27.67 -8.26 5.13
N GLY A 202 28.25 -7.23 5.75
CA GLY A 202 28.05 -6.98 7.17
C GLY A 202 28.44 -8.17 8.04
N GLY A 203 29.57 -8.82 7.75
CA GLY A 203 30.06 -9.99 8.49
C GLY A 203 29.34 -11.32 8.21
N ALA A 204 28.20 -11.33 7.52
CA ALA A 204 27.51 -12.55 7.14
C ALA A 204 27.94 -13.01 5.74
N VAL A 205 28.24 -14.29 5.58
CA VAL A 205 28.61 -14.89 4.28
C VAL A 205 27.47 -14.70 3.28
N LEU A 206 27.80 -14.35 2.04
CA LEU A 206 26.80 -14.27 0.97
C LEU A 206 26.17 -15.65 0.78
N HIS A 207 24.84 -15.71 0.71
CA HIS A 207 24.10 -16.96 0.63
C HIS A 207 23.18 -17.00 -0.58
N GLN A 208 22.92 -18.20 -1.07
CA GLN A 208 21.97 -18.50 -2.11
C GLN A 208 20.53 -18.40 -1.59
N LYS A 209 19.58 -18.52 -2.51
CA LYS A 209 18.14 -18.46 -2.20
C LYS A 209 17.68 -19.55 -1.21
N ASP A 210 18.38 -20.68 -1.16
CA ASP A 210 18.10 -21.78 -0.23
C ASP A 210 18.81 -21.65 1.13
N GLY A 211 19.56 -20.56 1.33
CA GLY A 211 20.35 -20.29 2.54
C GLY A 211 21.75 -20.91 2.54
N SER A 212 22.13 -21.70 1.54
CA SER A 212 23.49 -22.23 1.42
C SER A 212 24.51 -21.12 1.10
N PRO A 213 25.78 -21.22 1.52
CA PRO A 213 26.81 -20.25 1.14
C PRO A 213 26.98 -20.15 -0.39
N LEU A 214 27.14 -18.93 -0.91
CA LEU A 214 27.35 -18.68 -2.32
C LEU A 214 28.77 -19.11 -2.73
N PRO A 215 28.93 -19.99 -3.75
CA PRO A 215 30.25 -20.39 -4.22
C PRO A 215 30.88 -19.28 -5.06
N ILE A 216 31.89 -18.62 -4.50
CA ILE A 216 32.66 -17.55 -5.16
C ILE A 216 34.03 -18.11 -5.50
N ALA A 217 34.42 -18.06 -6.77
CA ALA A 217 35.63 -18.72 -7.27
C ALA A 217 36.89 -17.95 -6.90
N ASN A 218 36.81 -16.61 -6.87
CA ASN A 218 37.92 -15.75 -6.47
C ASN A 218 37.46 -14.66 -5.47
N PRO A 219 37.29 -15.02 -4.18
CA PRO A 219 36.83 -14.10 -3.15
C PRO A 219 37.69 -12.84 -3.02
N HIS A 220 39.02 -12.96 -3.20
CA HIS A 220 39.95 -11.83 -3.10
C HIS A 220 39.88 -10.86 -4.30
N GLY A 221 39.30 -11.30 -5.42
CA GLY A 221 39.01 -10.47 -6.59
C GLY A 221 37.59 -9.92 -6.62
N PHE A 222 36.80 -10.12 -5.55
CA PHE A 222 35.43 -9.62 -5.48
C PHE A 222 35.38 -8.09 -5.51
N GLN A 223 34.54 -7.56 -6.40
CA GLN A 223 34.25 -6.14 -6.52
C GLN A 223 32.79 -5.93 -6.93
N MET A 224 32.16 -4.88 -6.40
CA MET A 224 30.89 -4.39 -6.92
C MET A 224 31.13 -3.56 -8.18
N LEU A 225 30.38 -3.86 -9.23
CA LEU A 225 30.42 -3.14 -10.50
C LEU A 225 29.56 -1.88 -10.41
N ALA A 226 28.28 -2.04 -10.06
CA ALA A 226 27.36 -0.96 -9.76
C ALA A 226 26.08 -1.52 -9.12
N TRP A 227 25.47 -0.74 -8.23
CA TRP A 227 24.19 -1.09 -7.59
C TRP A 227 24.21 -2.49 -6.96
N ARG A 228 23.46 -3.43 -7.52
CA ARG A 228 23.26 -4.81 -7.06
C ARG A 228 24.14 -5.83 -7.80
N TRP A 229 25.05 -5.37 -8.65
CA TRP A 229 25.86 -6.20 -9.53
C TRP A 229 27.33 -6.13 -9.12
N GLY A 230 27.94 -7.28 -8.87
CA GLY A 230 29.36 -7.44 -8.61
C GLY A 230 29.96 -8.55 -9.45
N THR A 231 31.26 -8.77 -9.28
CA THR A 231 32.02 -9.83 -9.95
C THR A 231 33.15 -10.30 -9.05
N ASP A 232 33.56 -11.55 -9.19
CA ASP A 232 34.79 -12.09 -8.60
C ASP A 232 35.94 -12.18 -9.62
N GLY A 233 35.76 -11.60 -10.80
CA GLY A 233 36.69 -11.70 -11.93
C GLY A 233 36.48 -12.92 -12.83
N HIS A 234 35.61 -13.86 -12.44
CA HIS A 234 35.24 -15.02 -13.27
C HIS A 234 33.75 -15.04 -13.61
N SER A 235 32.92 -14.67 -12.65
CA SER A 235 31.46 -14.69 -12.76
C SER A 235 30.86 -13.36 -12.31
N VAL A 236 29.60 -13.12 -12.66
CA VAL A 236 28.83 -12.00 -12.13
C VAL A 236 28.07 -12.47 -10.89
N ILE A 237 28.15 -11.70 -9.81
CA ILE A 237 27.47 -11.94 -8.54
C ILE A 237 26.35 -10.91 -8.42
N VAL A 238 25.12 -11.36 -8.18
CA VAL A 238 23.94 -10.47 -8.18
C VAL A 238 23.24 -10.54 -6.83
N GLN A 239 23.00 -9.37 -6.25
CA GLN A 239 22.17 -9.19 -5.05
C GLN A 239 20.69 -9.14 -5.45
N ALA A 240 19.95 -10.20 -5.11
CA ALA A 240 18.52 -10.32 -5.37
C ALA A 240 17.69 -10.22 -4.10
N GLN A 241 16.37 -10.11 -4.29
CA GLN A 241 15.41 -9.97 -3.21
C GLN A 241 14.14 -10.75 -3.53
N GLN A 242 13.59 -11.41 -2.51
CA GLN A 242 12.28 -12.07 -2.55
C GLN A 242 11.35 -11.43 -1.51
N GLY A 243 10.08 -11.24 -1.88
CA GLY A 243 9.03 -10.70 -1.00
C GLY A 243 8.92 -9.18 -1.02
N SER A 244 7.68 -8.68 -0.92
CA SER A 244 7.35 -7.24 -0.88
C SER A 244 7.18 -6.68 0.53
N SER A 245 6.99 -7.53 1.56
CA SER A 245 6.72 -7.12 2.95
C SER A 245 7.87 -7.46 3.91
N VAL A 246 8.48 -8.65 3.80
CA VAL A 246 9.73 -9.00 4.47
C VAL A 246 10.72 -9.39 3.37
N ALA A 247 11.63 -8.47 3.06
CA ALA A 247 12.61 -8.64 2.00
C ALA A 247 13.65 -9.70 2.40
N TYR A 248 13.54 -10.92 1.86
CA TYR A 248 14.61 -11.91 1.95
C TYR A 248 15.64 -11.59 0.86
N GLU A 249 16.79 -11.07 1.27
CA GLU A 249 17.92 -10.86 0.38
C GLU A 249 18.67 -12.17 0.17
N TYR A 250 19.07 -12.43 -1.07
CA TYR A 250 19.93 -13.57 -1.40
C TYR A 250 20.81 -13.19 -2.58
N PHE A 251 21.80 -14.02 -2.86
CA PHE A 251 22.74 -13.83 -3.95
C PHE A 251 22.69 -15.01 -4.90
N TYR A 252 22.98 -14.76 -6.17
CA TYR A 252 23.25 -15.82 -7.12
C TYR A 252 24.38 -15.41 -8.05
N ARG A 253 24.98 -16.42 -8.66
CA ARG A 253 26.10 -16.28 -9.57
C ARG A 253 25.64 -16.56 -11.00
N ILE A 254 26.16 -15.79 -11.94
CA ILE A 254 25.98 -15.99 -13.37
C ILE A 254 27.34 -16.35 -13.96
N ASP A 255 27.46 -17.57 -14.46
CA ASP A 255 28.67 -18.10 -15.10
C ASP A 255 28.65 -17.87 -16.61
N ASN A 256 29.83 -17.92 -17.25
CA ASN A 256 30.02 -17.75 -18.69
C ASN A 256 29.47 -16.41 -19.23
N VAL A 257 29.58 -15.36 -18.42
CA VAL A 257 29.31 -13.98 -18.80
C VAL A 257 30.52 -13.44 -19.55
N ASP A 258 30.29 -12.65 -20.59
CA ASP A 258 31.36 -11.89 -21.22
C ASP A 258 31.68 -10.65 -20.36
N LEU A 259 32.55 -10.83 -19.37
CA LEU A 259 32.93 -9.78 -18.42
C LEU A 259 33.57 -8.56 -19.10
N ALA A 260 34.21 -8.74 -20.27
CA ALA A 260 34.86 -7.65 -20.98
C ALA A 260 33.85 -6.66 -21.58
N THR A 261 32.65 -7.13 -21.93
CA THR A 261 31.58 -6.30 -22.48
C THR A 261 30.41 -6.09 -21.50
N PHE A 262 30.54 -6.59 -20.27
CA PHE A 262 29.49 -6.50 -19.27
C PHE A 262 29.28 -5.07 -18.81
N SER A 263 28.03 -4.61 -18.87
CA SER A 263 27.61 -3.26 -18.51
C SER A 263 26.35 -3.31 -17.65
N VAL A 264 26.40 -2.62 -16.51
CA VAL A 264 25.25 -2.45 -15.62
C VAL A 264 24.44 -1.25 -16.08
N LEU A 265 23.17 -1.47 -16.42
CA LEU A 265 22.28 -0.41 -16.91
C LEU A 265 21.57 0.31 -15.75
N ASN A 266 21.10 -0.44 -14.75
CA ASN A 266 20.54 0.07 -13.50
C ASN A 266 20.58 -1.01 -12.40
N GLU A 267 19.88 -0.78 -11.28
CA GLU A 267 19.75 -1.78 -10.20
C GLU A 267 19.13 -3.13 -10.63
N ARG A 268 18.43 -3.16 -11.77
CA ARG A 268 17.62 -4.31 -12.22
C ARG A 268 18.13 -5.01 -13.47
N TYR A 269 18.78 -4.27 -14.36
CA TYR A 269 19.21 -4.72 -15.67
C TYR A 269 20.70 -4.52 -15.86
N ALA A 270 21.31 -5.52 -16.48
CA ALA A 270 22.67 -5.46 -17.01
C ALA A 270 22.68 -6.19 -18.36
N LYS A 271 23.73 -5.98 -19.15
CA LYS A 271 23.93 -6.70 -20.42
C LYS A 271 25.39 -7.02 -20.65
N ASP A 272 25.64 -8.01 -21.49
CA ASP A 272 26.90 -8.17 -22.20
C ASP A 272 26.62 -8.14 -23.72
N ALA A 273 27.65 -8.36 -24.55
CA ALA A 273 27.53 -8.36 -26.01
C ALA A 273 26.61 -9.46 -26.58
N ARG A 274 26.20 -10.46 -25.77
CA ARG A 274 25.42 -11.62 -26.23
C ARG A 274 24.01 -11.66 -25.66
N ARG A 275 23.78 -11.09 -24.48
CA ARG A 275 22.52 -11.22 -23.74
C ARG A 275 22.36 -10.14 -22.67
N ALA A 276 21.11 -9.92 -22.29
CA ALA A 276 20.75 -9.07 -21.17
C ALA A 276 20.34 -9.92 -19.97
N TYR A 277 20.39 -9.32 -18.79
CA TYR A 277 20.15 -9.96 -17.51
C TYR A 277 19.18 -9.11 -16.71
N TYR A 278 18.29 -9.77 -15.98
CA TYR A 278 17.42 -9.14 -15.01
C TYR A 278 17.68 -9.70 -13.62
N LEU A 279 17.57 -8.86 -12.60
CA LEU A 279 18.00 -9.11 -11.22
C LEU A 279 17.48 -10.41 -10.60
N THR A 280 16.39 -11.01 -11.09
CA THR A 280 15.84 -12.28 -10.57
C THR A 280 16.44 -13.53 -11.24
N GLY A 281 17.58 -13.39 -11.93
CA GLY A 281 18.28 -14.49 -12.60
C GLY A 281 17.78 -14.78 -14.01
N LYS A 282 16.90 -13.94 -14.57
CA LYS A 282 16.43 -14.13 -15.94
C LYS A 282 17.48 -13.66 -16.93
N THR A 283 17.76 -14.51 -17.91
CA THR A 283 18.57 -14.16 -19.09
C THR A 283 17.65 -13.86 -20.27
N LEU A 284 17.94 -12.77 -20.97
CA LEU A 284 17.17 -12.24 -22.08
C LEU A 284 18.04 -12.26 -23.34
N ARG A 285 17.52 -12.83 -24.43
CA ARG A 285 18.07 -12.62 -25.76
C ARG A 285 17.45 -11.36 -26.33
N TYR A 286 18.27 -10.43 -26.80
CA TYR A 286 17.83 -9.17 -27.39
C TYR A 286 18.31 -9.05 -28.84
N VAL A 287 17.73 -8.11 -29.58
CA VAL A 287 18.09 -7.81 -30.97
C VAL A 287 18.59 -6.37 -31.07
N GLY A 288 19.78 -6.18 -31.66
CA GLY A 288 20.34 -4.85 -31.83
C GLY A 288 20.80 -4.23 -30.52
N ASP A 289 20.37 -3.00 -30.19
CA ASP A 289 20.78 -2.34 -28.95
C ASP A 289 19.76 -2.55 -27.81
N PHE A 290 20.20 -3.22 -26.73
CA PHE A 290 19.41 -3.32 -25.50
C PHE A 290 19.68 -2.16 -24.56
N ARG A 291 18.63 -1.40 -24.23
CA ARG A 291 18.73 -0.21 -23.38
C ARG A 291 17.50 -0.06 -22.50
N LEU A 292 17.62 0.78 -21.48
CA LEU A 292 16.45 1.19 -20.68
C LEU A 292 15.58 2.13 -21.52
N LEU A 293 14.26 2.03 -21.33
CA LEU A 293 13.33 2.98 -21.92
C LEU A 293 13.53 4.34 -21.25
N ASN A 294 13.45 5.45 -21.98
CA ASN A 294 13.42 6.77 -21.36
C ASN A 294 12.01 7.06 -20.84
N ARG A 295 11.92 7.37 -19.56
CA ARG A 295 10.73 7.83 -18.88
C ARG A 295 10.67 9.34 -18.94
N VAL A 296 9.58 9.87 -19.47
CA VAL A 296 9.27 11.31 -19.48
C VAL A 296 8.58 11.73 -18.19
N GLU A 297 9.13 12.72 -17.49
CA GLU A 297 8.50 13.45 -16.40
C GLU A 297 8.10 14.84 -16.92
N SER A 298 6.80 15.14 -16.94
CA SER A 298 6.25 16.39 -17.46
C SER A 298 5.73 17.27 -16.34
N VAL A 299 5.98 18.59 -16.45
CA VAL A 299 5.31 19.62 -15.65
C VAL A 299 4.24 20.26 -16.51
N PHE A 300 3.05 20.47 -15.95
CA PHE A 300 1.89 20.99 -16.69
C PHE A 300 1.45 22.36 -16.15
N ASP A 301 0.79 23.16 -16.99
CA ASP A 301 0.06 24.34 -16.55
C ASP A 301 -1.38 23.99 -16.11
N ALA A 302 -2.16 25.01 -15.72
CA ALA A 302 -3.55 24.85 -15.32
C ALA A 302 -4.48 24.34 -16.44
N GLY A 303 -4.08 24.47 -17.71
CA GLY A 303 -4.77 23.90 -18.86
C GLY A 303 -4.26 22.52 -19.25
N GLY A 304 -3.36 21.91 -18.48
CA GLY A 304 -2.77 20.61 -18.79
C GLY A 304 -1.82 20.64 -19.99
N ARG A 305 -1.33 21.81 -20.42
CA ARG A 305 -0.27 21.93 -21.43
C ARG A 305 1.08 21.66 -20.78
N VAL A 306 1.97 21.00 -21.50
CA VAL A 306 3.32 20.70 -21.03
C VAL A 306 4.14 21.99 -20.99
N LEU A 307 4.61 22.37 -19.79
CA LEU A 307 5.52 23.50 -19.56
C LEU A 307 6.99 23.08 -19.71
N SER A 308 7.34 21.91 -19.18
CA SER A 308 8.67 21.35 -19.28
C SER A 308 8.65 19.83 -19.21
N GLN A 309 9.68 19.21 -19.79
CA GLN A 309 9.89 17.77 -19.78
C GLN A 309 11.31 17.44 -19.40
N SER A 310 11.47 16.39 -18.60
CA SER A 310 12.76 15.77 -18.34
C SER A 310 12.68 14.27 -18.60
N GLU A 311 13.81 13.69 -19.03
CA GLU A 311 13.91 12.26 -19.30
C GLU A 311 14.86 11.60 -18.31
N LYS A 312 14.47 10.43 -17.82
CA LYS A 312 15.30 9.55 -16.98
C LYS A 312 15.12 8.11 -17.41
N ALA A 313 16.13 7.28 -17.22
CA ALA A 313 16.00 5.85 -17.54
C ALA A 313 14.93 5.18 -16.67
N ASP A 314 14.04 4.42 -17.30
CA ASP A 314 12.99 3.68 -16.62
C ASP A 314 13.59 2.53 -15.80
N PRO A 315 13.26 2.42 -14.49
CA PRO A 315 13.83 1.39 -13.64
C PRO A 315 13.34 -0.04 -13.98
N TYR A 316 12.19 -0.18 -14.62
CA TYR A 316 11.49 -1.45 -14.81
C TYR A 316 11.36 -1.89 -16.27
N ILE A 317 11.45 -0.95 -17.22
CA ILE A 317 11.24 -1.20 -18.64
C ILE A 317 12.54 -1.02 -19.44
N ALA A 318 12.87 -2.06 -20.19
CA ALA A 318 13.92 -2.04 -21.19
C ALA A 318 13.34 -2.30 -22.58
N VAL A 319 14.03 -1.84 -23.61
CA VAL A 319 13.68 -2.05 -25.01
C VAL A 319 14.89 -2.51 -25.79
N ASP A 320 14.64 -3.22 -26.87
CA ASP A 320 15.61 -3.46 -27.94
C ASP A 320 15.00 -3.07 -29.29
N ASP A 321 15.68 -3.38 -30.40
CA ASP A 321 15.24 -2.99 -31.75
C ASP A 321 13.96 -3.72 -32.22
N GLN A 322 13.38 -4.62 -31.41
CA GLN A 322 12.16 -5.35 -31.74
C GLN A 322 11.16 -5.47 -30.59
N PHE A 323 11.63 -5.52 -29.34
CA PHE A 323 10.87 -6.00 -28.20
C PHE A 323 10.96 -5.06 -27.00
N VAL A 324 9.91 -5.12 -26.19
CA VAL A 324 9.81 -4.42 -24.90
C VAL A 324 9.89 -5.46 -23.79
N TYR A 325 10.60 -5.14 -22.72
CA TYR A 325 10.81 -5.99 -21.55
C TYR A 325 10.36 -5.26 -20.29
N CYS A 326 9.33 -5.77 -19.63
CA CYS A 326 8.86 -5.26 -18.34
C CYS A 326 9.21 -6.26 -17.24
N ASN A 327 9.92 -5.82 -16.20
CA ASN A 327 10.35 -6.69 -15.09
C ASN A 327 11.05 -7.98 -15.55
N GLY A 328 11.98 -7.82 -16.51
CA GLY A 328 12.75 -8.90 -17.10
C GLY A 328 11.91 -9.90 -17.90
N SER A 329 10.73 -9.52 -18.37
CA SER A 329 9.85 -10.38 -19.16
C SER A 329 9.40 -9.66 -20.42
N ARG A 330 9.43 -10.34 -21.56
CA ARG A 330 8.98 -9.77 -22.83
C ARG A 330 7.49 -9.43 -22.77
N LEU A 331 7.15 -8.18 -23.05
CA LEU A 331 5.77 -7.70 -23.20
C LEU A 331 5.25 -8.15 -24.57
N ARG A 332 4.37 -9.16 -24.57
CA ARG A 332 3.86 -9.75 -25.81
C ARG A 332 2.96 -8.77 -26.57
N GLY A 333 3.22 -8.64 -27.87
CA GLY A 333 2.42 -7.80 -28.77
C GLY A 333 2.76 -6.30 -28.71
N ALA A 334 3.71 -5.89 -27.89
CA ALA A 334 4.24 -4.51 -27.92
C ALA A 334 5.27 -4.35 -29.03
N ASP A 335 5.27 -3.19 -29.67
CA ASP A 335 6.24 -2.82 -30.70
C ASP A 335 7.42 -2.06 -30.08
N GLY A 336 8.58 -2.71 -29.96
CA GLY A 336 9.79 -2.15 -29.35
C GLY A 336 10.20 -0.77 -29.91
N PRO A 337 10.35 -0.61 -31.24
CA PRO A 337 10.82 0.64 -31.83
C PRO A 337 9.96 1.87 -31.58
N SER A 338 8.64 1.71 -31.44
CA SER A 338 7.72 2.84 -31.20
C SER A 338 7.28 2.98 -29.75
N PHE A 339 7.70 2.08 -28.86
CA PHE A 339 7.31 2.08 -27.47
C PHE A 339 7.87 3.31 -26.74
N ARG A 340 6.99 4.07 -26.08
CA ARG A 340 7.31 5.32 -25.40
C ARG A 340 6.53 5.47 -24.11
N HIS A 341 7.13 6.14 -23.12
CA HIS A 341 6.44 6.57 -21.91
C HIS A 341 5.62 7.84 -22.18
N LEU A 342 4.40 7.89 -21.66
CA LEU A 342 3.48 9.03 -21.81
C LEU A 342 3.36 9.88 -20.54
N GLY A 343 4.04 9.50 -19.46
CA GLY A 343 3.87 10.12 -18.14
C GLY A 343 3.25 9.15 -17.14
N PHE A 344 3.56 9.35 -15.85
CA PHE A 344 3.01 8.57 -14.74
C PHE A 344 3.22 7.05 -14.93
N ASP A 345 2.15 6.27 -15.03
CA ASP A 345 2.17 4.82 -15.21
C ASP A 345 1.79 4.41 -16.65
N TYR A 346 1.77 5.35 -17.62
CA TYR A 346 1.23 5.14 -18.95
C TYR A 346 2.30 5.09 -20.04
N TYR A 347 2.09 4.18 -20.99
CA TYR A 347 2.97 3.93 -22.12
C TYR A 347 2.13 3.70 -23.37
N ALA A 348 2.73 3.88 -24.54
CA ALA A 348 2.11 3.48 -25.79
C ALA A 348 3.16 3.05 -26.80
N ASP A 349 2.74 2.25 -27.75
CA ASP A 349 3.41 2.05 -29.02
C ASP A 349 2.50 2.48 -30.17
N ARG A 350 2.90 2.22 -31.41
CA ARG A 350 2.11 2.59 -32.60
C ARG A 350 0.75 1.88 -32.73
N HIS A 351 0.47 0.89 -31.88
CA HIS A 351 -0.73 0.04 -31.99
C HIS A 351 -1.55 0.00 -30.71
N ARG A 352 -0.95 0.24 -29.54
CA ARG A 352 -1.58 0.02 -28.23
C ARG A 352 -1.11 1.04 -27.20
N ALA A 353 -1.99 1.34 -26.25
CA ALA A 353 -1.64 2.00 -25.00
C ALA A 353 -1.61 0.99 -23.85
N TYR A 354 -0.86 1.32 -22.80
CA TYR A 354 -0.62 0.45 -21.66
C TYR A 354 -0.64 1.26 -20.37
N ARG A 355 -1.17 0.64 -19.30
CA ARG A 355 -0.88 1.04 -17.92
C ARG A 355 0.11 0.05 -17.34
N ARG A 356 1.36 0.49 -17.15
CA ARG A 356 2.53 -0.37 -16.86
C ARG A 356 2.71 -1.43 -17.95
N SER A 357 2.35 -2.67 -17.65
CA SER A 357 2.42 -3.81 -18.59
C SER A 357 1.04 -4.32 -19.04
N LYS A 358 -0.05 -3.70 -18.57
CA LYS A 358 -1.41 -4.08 -18.96
C LYS A 358 -1.84 -3.26 -20.17
N PRO A 359 -2.24 -3.89 -21.30
CA PRO A 359 -2.81 -3.16 -22.42
C PRO A 359 -4.14 -2.51 -22.00
N LEU A 360 -4.43 -1.36 -22.60
CA LEU A 360 -5.67 -0.62 -22.44
C LEU A 360 -6.51 -0.74 -23.71
N ASP A 361 -7.83 -0.79 -23.54
CA ASP A 361 -8.79 -0.70 -24.64
C ASP A 361 -9.14 0.77 -24.87
N VAL A 362 -8.35 1.43 -25.72
CA VAL A 362 -8.45 2.86 -26.03
C VAL A 362 -8.07 3.11 -27.48
N ASP A 363 -8.56 4.21 -28.03
CA ASP A 363 -8.11 4.75 -29.30
C ASP A 363 -6.72 5.40 -29.13
N VAL A 364 -5.68 4.67 -29.54
CA VAL A 364 -4.27 5.02 -29.30
C VAL A 364 -3.87 6.36 -29.91
N ASP A 365 -4.41 6.69 -31.08
CA ASP A 365 -4.10 7.93 -31.80
C ASP A 365 -4.64 9.17 -31.09
N SER A 366 -5.73 9.04 -30.33
CA SER A 366 -6.34 10.13 -29.55
C SER A 366 -6.08 10.04 -28.05
N PHE A 367 -5.26 9.09 -27.59
CA PHE A 367 -5.01 8.84 -26.17
C PHE A 367 -4.23 9.98 -25.52
N VAL A 368 -4.75 10.51 -24.41
CA VAL A 368 -4.23 11.65 -23.66
C VAL A 368 -3.93 11.25 -22.22
N VAL A 369 -2.79 11.73 -21.72
CA VAL A 369 -2.37 11.65 -20.31
C VAL A 369 -1.90 13.05 -19.89
N THR A 370 -2.58 13.66 -18.93
CA THR A 370 -2.26 15.03 -18.46
C THR A 370 -2.61 15.20 -16.99
N GLN A 371 -2.03 16.19 -16.32
CA GLN A 371 -2.34 16.54 -14.94
C GLN A 371 -2.40 18.06 -14.82
N PRO A 372 -3.56 18.68 -15.09
CA PRO A 372 -3.70 20.14 -15.03
C PRO A 372 -3.37 20.66 -13.63
N ASP A 373 -2.50 21.66 -13.55
CA ASP A 373 -2.09 22.25 -12.26
C ASP A 373 -3.20 23.12 -11.67
N ARG A 374 -3.73 22.71 -10.51
CA ARG A 374 -4.78 23.46 -9.80
C ARG A 374 -4.24 24.40 -8.72
N GLY A 375 -2.93 24.64 -8.66
CA GLY A 375 -2.29 25.44 -7.61
C GLY A 375 -2.13 24.71 -6.28
N GLU A 376 -2.53 23.45 -6.21
CA GLU A 376 -2.32 22.54 -5.10
C GLU A 376 -1.20 21.56 -5.47
N CYS A 377 0.04 21.87 -5.05
CA CYS A 377 1.27 21.26 -5.56
C CYS A 377 1.42 19.73 -5.40
N ASN A 378 0.42 18.97 -4.92
CA ASN A 378 0.55 17.52 -4.72
C ASN A 378 -0.72 16.65 -4.94
N TYR A 379 -1.88 17.22 -5.31
CA TYR A 379 -3.15 16.44 -5.35
C TYR A 379 -4.00 16.58 -6.63
N SER A 380 -3.53 17.29 -7.66
CA SER A 380 -4.28 17.36 -8.93
C SER A 380 -4.45 15.97 -9.56
N PRO A 381 -5.67 15.53 -9.91
CA PRO A 381 -5.89 14.21 -10.49
C PRO A 381 -5.29 14.12 -11.89
N VAL A 382 -4.67 12.98 -12.20
CA VAL A 382 -4.21 12.69 -13.57
C VAL A 382 -5.43 12.38 -14.43
N LEU A 383 -5.64 13.18 -15.46
CA LEU A 383 -6.65 12.99 -16.49
C LEU A 383 -6.11 12.07 -17.57
N VAL A 384 -6.82 10.97 -17.80
CA VAL A 384 -6.43 9.94 -18.76
C VAL A 384 -7.64 9.50 -19.54
N GLY A 385 -7.55 9.41 -20.86
CA GLY A 385 -8.68 9.05 -21.72
C GLY A 385 -8.34 9.20 -23.19
N ASP A 386 -9.34 9.02 -24.04
CA ASP A 386 -9.24 9.15 -25.49
C ASP A 386 -10.44 9.94 -26.06
N LYS A 387 -10.63 9.91 -27.39
CA LYS A 387 -11.78 10.58 -28.05
C LYS A 387 -13.14 10.02 -27.68
N HIS A 388 -13.22 8.82 -27.12
CA HIS A 388 -14.45 8.15 -26.71
C HIS A 388 -14.84 8.47 -25.26
N GLY A 389 -13.87 8.70 -24.38
CA GLY A 389 -14.15 9.06 -22.99
C GLY A 389 -12.91 9.10 -22.08
N PRO A 390 -13.09 9.51 -20.81
CA PRO A 390 -12.11 9.23 -19.76
C PRO A 390 -11.86 7.72 -19.60
N LEU A 391 -10.64 7.33 -19.28
CA LEU A 391 -10.25 5.93 -19.08
C LEU A 391 -11.07 5.29 -17.94
N GLY A 392 -11.69 4.14 -18.23
CA GLY A 392 -12.53 3.40 -17.28
C GLY A 392 -13.91 4.00 -17.06
N SER A 393 -14.33 4.98 -17.88
CA SER A 393 -15.72 5.47 -17.89
C SER A 393 -16.64 4.63 -18.77
N ASP A 394 -16.09 3.88 -19.74
CA ASP A 394 -16.84 3.17 -20.78
C ASP A 394 -17.88 4.05 -21.51
N GLY A 395 -17.54 5.33 -21.67
CA GLY A 395 -18.38 6.36 -22.28
C GLY A 395 -19.44 6.95 -21.35
N LEU A 396 -19.51 6.50 -20.08
CA LEU A 396 -20.42 7.04 -19.07
C LEU A 396 -19.81 8.26 -18.39
N ILE A 397 -20.36 9.43 -18.69
CA ILE A 397 -19.75 10.72 -18.32
C ILE A 397 -20.74 11.56 -17.53
N ASP A 398 -20.36 11.92 -16.31
CA ASP A 398 -21.12 12.86 -15.48
C ASP A 398 -20.55 14.29 -15.56
N ASP A 399 -21.27 15.23 -14.97
CA ASP A 399 -20.88 16.65 -14.95
C ASP A 399 -19.54 16.89 -14.24
N ALA A 400 -19.22 16.08 -13.22
CA ALA A 400 -17.95 16.19 -12.50
C ALA A 400 -16.77 15.80 -13.41
N MET A 401 -16.88 14.73 -14.20
CA MET A 401 -15.90 14.37 -15.21
C MET A 401 -15.82 15.43 -16.31
N LEU A 402 -16.95 15.92 -16.82
CA LEU A 402 -16.98 16.99 -17.82
C LEU A 402 -16.19 18.21 -17.33
N GLN A 403 -16.50 18.69 -16.12
CA GLN A 403 -15.84 19.83 -15.49
C GLN A 403 -14.34 19.58 -15.24
N ALA A 404 -13.96 18.35 -14.86
CA ALA A 404 -12.57 18.02 -14.63
C ALA A 404 -11.72 18.16 -15.90
N TRP A 405 -12.30 17.93 -17.08
CA TRP A 405 -11.63 18.02 -18.38
C TRP A 405 -11.80 19.37 -19.09
N SER A 406 -12.68 20.27 -18.63
CA SER A 406 -12.98 21.55 -19.31
C SER A 406 -11.73 22.41 -19.55
N ALA A 407 -10.94 22.66 -18.49
CA ALA A 407 -9.72 23.48 -18.61
C ALA A 407 -8.71 22.89 -19.62
N PHE A 408 -8.66 21.55 -19.73
CA PHE A 408 -7.81 20.90 -20.71
C PHE A 408 -8.31 21.15 -22.14
N PHE A 409 -9.58 20.89 -22.44
CA PHE A 409 -10.09 21.06 -23.80
C PHE A 409 -10.13 22.53 -24.24
N GLU A 410 -10.46 23.45 -23.34
CA GLU A 410 -10.40 24.90 -23.60
C GLU A 410 -8.97 25.36 -23.95
N ALA A 411 -7.97 24.78 -23.28
CA ALA A 411 -6.57 25.04 -23.57
C ALA A 411 -6.05 24.32 -24.83
N HIS A 412 -6.80 23.40 -25.44
CA HIS A 412 -6.37 22.61 -26.59
C HIS A 412 -7.38 22.68 -27.76
N PRO A 413 -7.64 23.87 -28.33
CA PRO A 413 -8.66 24.06 -29.38
C PRO A 413 -8.38 23.30 -30.69
N GLN A 414 -7.14 22.85 -30.90
CA GLN A 414 -6.75 21.99 -32.02
C GLN A 414 -7.28 20.55 -31.91
N LEU A 415 -7.63 20.09 -30.70
CA LEU A 415 -8.25 18.79 -30.50
C LEU A 415 -9.73 18.90 -30.87
N GLN A 416 -10.19 18.05 -31.78
CA GLN A 416 -11.58 18.06 -32.27
C GLN A 416 -12.12 16.64 -32.30
N GLY A 417 -13.45 16.49 -32.24
CA GLY A 417 -14.09 15.16 -32.32
C GLY A 417 -13.96 14.30 -31.05
N TYR A 418 -13.54 14.88 -29.92
CA TYR A 418 -13.59 14.22 -28.61
C TYR A 418 -15.02 14.27 -28.04
N TRP A 419 -15.31 13.35 -27.12
CA TRP A 419 -16.58 13.29 -26.36
C TRP A 419 -16.98 14.62 -25.76
N TRP A 420 -16.02 15.38 -25.21
CA TRP A 420 -16.27 16.68 -24.57
C TRP A 420 -16.95 17.66 -25.53
N HIS A 421 -16.46 17.77 -26.77
CA HIS A 421 -17.05 18.63 -27.81
C HIS A 421 -18.47 18.20 -28.19
N ARG A 422 -18.74 16.89 -28.25
CA ARG A 422 -20.07 16.36 -28.57
C ARG A 422 -21.10 16.71 -27.51
N LEU A 423 -20.70 16.68 -26.23
CA LEU A 423 -21.57 16.98 -25.10
C LEU A 423 -21.87 18.49 -24.95
N GLN A 424 -21.04 19.37 -25.52
CA GLN A 424 -21.26 20.82 -25.52
C GLN A 424 -22.23 21.28 -26.62
N ALA A 425 -22.62 20.41 -27.56
CA ALA A 425 -23.54 20.77 -28.62
C ALA A 425 -24.93 21.12 -28.04
N PRO A 426 -25.58 22.22 -28.48
CA PRO A 426 -26.84 22.65 -27.91
C PRO A 426 -27.90 21.56 -28.04
N SER A 427 -28.34 21.07 -26.88
CA SER A 427 -29.42 20.12 -26.72
C SER A 427 -30.71 20.90 -26.42
N ALA A 428 -31.85 20.48 -26.98
CA ALA A 428 -33.14 21.11 -26.70
C ALA A 428 -33.49 20.89 -25.21
N SER A 429 -33.19 21.89 -24.38
CA SER A 429 -33.50 21.88 -22.95
C SER A 429 -35.02 21.94 -22.79
N THR A 430 -35.60 20.80 -22.42
CA THR A 430 -37.00 20.72 -22.02
C THR A 430 -36.99 20.24 -20.57
N THR A 431 -37.40 21.11 -19.65
CA THR A 431 -37.46 20.77 -18.23
C THR A 431 -38.58 19.77 -18.01
N GLN A 432 -38.24 18.49 -18.00
CA GLN A 432 -39.15 17.40 -17.66
C GLN A 432 -38.99 17.06 -16.17
N ALA A 433 -40.10 16.74 -15.50
CA ALA A 433 -40.05 16.25 -14.13
C ALA A 433 -39.30 14.89 -14.09
N LEU A 434 -38.34 14.77 -13.19
CA LEU A 434 -37.58 13.54 -12.98
C LEU A 434 -38.46 12.51 -12.26
N ARG A 435 -38.42 11.26 -12.73
CA ARG A 435 -39.11 10.13 -12.11
C ARG A 435 -38.09 9.25 -11.39
N SER A 436 -38.15 9.19 -10.07
CA SER A 436 -37.33 8.25 -9.30
C SER A 436 -37.69 6.80 -9.62
N ILE A 437 -36.67 5.95 -9.81
CA ILE A 437 -36.81 4.51 -10.05
C ILE A 437 -36.11 3.65 -8.99
N GLY A 438 -35.54 4.28 -7.94
CA GLY A 438 -34.85 3.61 -6.83
C GLY A 438 -33.34 3.55 -6.99
N LEU A 439 -32.65 3.14 -5.92
CA LEU A 439 -31.17 3.02 -5.85
C LEU A 439 -30.41 4.31 -6.23
N GLY A 440 -31.02 5.47 -5.99
CA GLY A 440 -30.48 6.77 -6.37
C GLY A 440 -30.60 7.11 -7.86
N PHE A 441 -31.32 6.32 -8.66
CA PHE A 441 -31.58 6.62 -10.06
C PHE A 441 -32.89 7.37 -10.28
N GLU A 442 -32.85 8.33 -11.21
CA GLU A 442 -34.00 9.10 -11.66
C GLU A 442 -34.00 9.21 -13.20
N LEU A 443 -35.18 9.15 -13.82
CA LEU A 443 -35.35 9.21 -15.27
C LEU A 443 -36.00 10.52 -15.70
N GLY A 444 -35.37 11.21 -16.64
CA GLY A 444 -35.95 12.27 -17.46
C GLY A 444 -35.64 12.03 -18.94
N HIS A 445 -35.23 13.07 -19.66
CA HIS A 445 -34.60 12.90 -20.98
C HIS A 445 -33.23 12.17 -20.89
N GLN A 446 -32.59 12.25 -19.72
CA GLN A 446 -31.35 11.55 -19.39
C GLN A 446 -31.55 10.73 -18.13
N VAL A 447 -30.64 9.79 -17.90
CA VAL A 447 -30.57 9.06 -16.63
C VAL A 447 -29.76 9.88 -15.65
N HIS A 448 -30.32 10.11 -14.46
CA HIS A 448 -29.62 10.72 -13.33
C HIS A 448 -29.27 9.65 -12.30
N PHE A 449 -28.10 9.77 -11.68
CA PHE A 449 -27.64 8.89 -10.61
C PHE A 449 -27.05 9.74 -9.46
N GLN A 450 -27.64 9.60 -8.27
CA GLN A 450 -27.30 10.40 -7.09
C GLN A 450 -27.36 11.91 -7.40
N GLY A 451 -28.42 12.34 -8.11
CA GLY A 451 -28.66 13.73 -8.50
C GLY A 451 -27.83 14.24 -9.69
N ARG A 452 -26.89 13.44 -10.25
CA ARG A 452 -26.02 13.84 -11.37
C ARG A 452 -26.53 13.27 -12.69
N ALA A 453 -26.55 14.07 -13.76
CA ALA A 453 -26.86 13.57 -15.10
C ALA A 453 -25.72 12.67 -15.60
N ILE A 454 -26.07 11.48 -16.13
CA ILE A 454 -25.10 10.52 -16.66
C ILE A 454 -25.29 10.42 -18.18
N ASN A 455 -24.32 10.94 -18.93
CA ASN A 455 -24.28 10.82 -20.38
C ASN A 455 -23.82 9.42 -20.79
N GLY A 456 -24.34 8.92 -21.91
CA GLY A 456 -24.02 7.59 -22.45
C GLY A 456 -24.97 6.47 -22.04
N LEU A 457 -25.91 6.74 -21.12
CA LEU A 457 -27.04 5.87 -20.82
C LEU A 457 -28.26 6.22 -21.69
N ASP A 458 -28.95 5.21 -22.18
CA ASP A 458 -30.21 5.40 -22.93
C ASP A 458 -31.40 5.46 -21.96
N ALA A 459 -31.90 6.67 -21.69
CA ALA A 459 -32.97 6.89 -20.71
C ALA A 459 -34.29 6.21 -21.09
N ALA A 460 -34.54 5.96 -22.38
CA ALA A 460 -35.79 5.36 -22.85
C ALA A 460 -35.88 3.85 -22.52
N SER A 461 -34.75 3.14 -22.56
CA SER A 461 -34.67 1.70 -22.27
C SER A 461 -34.04 1.38 -20.90
N PHE A 462 -33.58 2.39 -20.17
CA PHE A 462 -32.90 2.18 -18.88
C PHE A 462 -33.82 1.50 -17.85
N LYS A 463 -33.28 0.46 -17.22
CA LYS A 463 -33.96 -0.28 -16.15
C LYS A 463 -32.99 -0.87 -15.14
N LEU A 464 -33.51 -1.08 -13.93
CA LEU A 464 -32.82 -1.82 -12.88
C LEU A 464 -32.96 -3.33 -13.11
N LEU A 465 -31.88 -4.07 -12.87
CA LEU A 465 -31.77 -5.52 -13.01
C LEU A 465 -31.42 -6.17 -11.65
N GLY A 466 -31.98 -5.63 -10.58
CA GLY A 466 -31.71 -5.99 -9.19
C GLY A 466 -31.08 -4.85 -8.39
N THR A 467 -30.50 -5.18 -7.23
CA THR A 467 -29.95 -4.19 -6.28
C THR A 467 -28.56 -3.66 -6.65
N HIS A 468 -27.87 -4.34 -7.57
CA HIS A 468 -26.48 -4.05 -7.91
C HIS A 468 -26.21 -4.00 -9.42
N LEU A 469 -27.25 -4.14 -10.23
CA LEU A 469 -27.16 -4.19 -11.69
C LEU A 469 -28.22 -3.27 -12.29
N CYS A 470 -27.83 -2.57 -13.35
CA CYS A 470 -28.75 -1.85 -14.22
C CYS A 470 -28.35 -2.08 -15.68
N GLY A 471 -29.17 -1.62 -16.61
CA GLY A 471 -28.90 -1.78 -18.01
C GLY A 471 -29.82 -0.93 -18.88
N ASP A 472 -29.42 -0.77 -20.12
CA ASP A 472 -30.18 -0.11 -21.18
C ASP A 472 -29.98 -0.85 -22.51
N ALA A 473 -30.45 -0.29 -23.62
CA ALA A 473 -30.29 -0.86 -24.96
C ALA A 473 -28.82 -1.00 -25.38
N ASN A 474 -27.91 -0.25 -24.76
CA ASN A 474 -26.50 -0.21 -25.12
C ASN A 474 -25.64 -1.13 -24.26
N GLY A 475 -26.11 -1.56 -23.09
CA GLY A 475 -25.30 -2.42 -22.24
C GLY A 475 -25.88 -2.76 -20.87
N LEU A 476 -25.07 -3.52 -20.13
CA LEU A 476 -25.29 -3.87 -18.74
C LEU A 476 -24.20 -3.24 -17.88
N TYR A 477 -24.60 -2.74 -16.70
CA TYR A 477 -23.74 -1.97 -15.82
C TYR A 477 -23.82 -2.47 -14.37
N LEU A 478 -22.67 -2.43 -13.69
CA LEU A 478 -22.55 -2.63 -12.25
C LEU A 478 -22.83 -1.30 -11.55
N ILE A 479 -23.75 -1.31 -10.58
CA ILE A 479 -24.03 -0.14 -9.75
C ILE A 479 -22.92 -0.03 -8.70
N PRO A 480 -22.26 1.14 -8.54
CA PRO A 480 -21.18 1.29 -7.57
C PRO A 480 -21.70 1.12 -6.15
N PHE A 481 -21.17 0.15 -5.41
CA PHE A 481 -21.52 -0.06 -4.01
C PHE A 481 -20.80 0.91 -3.07
N HIS A 482 -19.54 1.23 -3.37
CA HIS A 482 -18.75 2.19 -2.61
C HIS A 482 -18.65 3.51 -3.37
N ARG A 483 -18.87 4.63 -2.66
CA ARG A 483 -18.76 5.99 -3.20
C ARG A 483 -19.72 6.27 -4.35
N ALA A 484 -20.95 5.77 -4.25
CA ALA A 484 -22.01 5.94 -5.25
C ALA A 484 -22.27 7.42 -5.58
N GLU A 485 -22.02 8.32 -4.63
CA GLU A 485 -22.18 9.78 -4.75
C GLU A 485 -21.15 10.40 -5.70
N THR A 486 -20.03 9.71 -5.95
CA THR A 486 -18.90 10.23 -6.76
C THR A 486 -18.53 9.34 -7.95
N LYS A 487 -19.12 8.15 -8.04
CA LYS A 487 -18.86 7.16 -9.12
C LYS A 487 -20.07 7.03 -10.03
N VAL A 488 -19.82 6.57 -11.26
CA VAL A 488 -20.87 6.23 -12.24
C VAL A 488 -20.93 4.70 -12.39
N PRO A 489 -22.04 4.12 -12.88
CA PRO A 489 -22.11 2.70 -13.19
C PRO A 489 -20.99 2.25 -14.14
N GLU A 490 -20.49 1.02 -13.98
CA GLU A 490 -19.40 0.46 -14.80
C GLU A 490 -19.96 -0.54 -15.82
N ARG A 491 -19.67 -0.35 -17.11
CA ARG A 491 -20.19 -1.22 -18.16
C ARG A 491 -19.40 -2.53 -18.17
N PHE A 492 -20.09 -3.66 -18.08
CA PHE A 492 -19.44 -4.97 -18.19
C PHE A 492 -19.91 -5.78 -19.41
N SER A 493 -20.94 -5.32 -20.11
CA SER A 493 -21.46 -5.97 -21.32
C SER A 493 -22.09 -4.93 -22.25
N SER A 494 -21.96 -5.15 -23.56
CA SER A 494 -22.68 -4.39 -24.61
C SER A 494 -24.03 -5.02 -24.99
N ALA A 495 -24.45 -6.08 -24.31
CA ALA A 495 -25.75 -6.70 -24.55
C ALA A 495 -26.88 -5.80 -24.04
N SER A 496 -27.95 -5.69 -24.83
CA SER A 496 -29.15 -4.97 -24.41
C SER A 496 -29.76 -5.59 -23.15
N ALA A 497 -30.11 -4.73 -22.20
CA ALA A 497 -30.80 -5.10 -20.98
C ALA A 497 -32.16 -5.74 -21.24
N ASP A 498 -32.77 -5.53 -22.41
CA ASP A 498 -34.07 -6.12 -22.77
C ASP A 498 -34.07 -7.63 -22.84
N HIS A 499 -32.91 -8.23 -23.10
CA HIS A 499 -32.78 -9.69 -23.05
C HIS A 499 -32.73 -10.22 -21.61
N TYR A 500 -32.43 -9.36 -20.63
CA TYR A 500 -32.20 -9.75 -19.24
C TYR A 500 -33.41 -9.48 -18.35
N ARG A 501 -33.62 -10.39 -17.40
CA ARG A 501 -34.65 -10.32 -16.38
C ARG A 501 -34.11 -10.79 -15.04
N ASP A 502 -34.45 -10.07 -13.99
CA ASP A 502 -34.21 -10.50 -12.61
C ASP A 502 -35.10 -11.72 -12.29
N LEU A 503 -34.51 -12.73 -11.65
CA LEU A 503 -35.20 -13.92 -11.14
C LEU A 503 -35.33 -13.88 -9.60
N GLY A 504 -34.89 -12.80 -8.96
CA GLY A 504 -34.80 -12.65 -7.51
C GLY A 504 -33.38 -12.89 -7.03
N GLY A 505 -32.85 -11.94 -6.24
CA GLY A 505 -31.44 -11.91 -5.85
C GLY A 505 -30.96 -13.25 -5.29
N PRO A 506 -29.81 -13.79 -5.76
CA PRO A 506 -28.78 -13.25 -6.67
C PRO A 506 -28.90 -13.67 -8.17
N TYR A 507 -30.08 -14.05 -8.67
CA TYR A 507 -30.20 -14.71 -9.98
C TYR A 507 -30.81 -13.83 -11.06
N LEU A 508 -30.30 -13.94 -12.30
CA LEU A 508 -30.88 -13.29 -13.49
C LEU A 508 -30.83 -14.24 -14.69
N THR A 509 -31.59 -13.95 -15.74
CA THR A 509 -31.60 -14.75 -16.98
C THR A 509 -31.64 -13.87 -18.21
N ASP A 510 -30.97 -14.33 -19.28
CA ASP A 510 -31.08 -13.76 -20.63
C ASP A 510 -32.15 -14.48 -21.50
N GLY A 511 -32.96 -15.36 -20.89
CA GLY A 511 -33.91 -16.23 -21.58
C GLY A 511 -33.31 -17.52 -22.17
N GLN A 512 -31.98 -17.67 -22.19
CA GLN A 512 -31.30 -18.90 -22.63
C GLN A 512 -30.56 -19.58 -21.48
N ARG A 513 -29.99 -18.79 -20.57
CA ARG A 513 -29.15 -19.20 -19.45
C ARG A 513 -29.60 -18.48 -18.19
N VAL A 514 -29.26 -19.08 -17.06
CA VAL A 514 -29.35 -18.44 -15.74
C VAL A 514 -27.95 -17.99 -15.34
N PHE A 515 -27.85 -16.82 -14.74
CA PHE A 515 -26.62 -16.26 -14.19
C PHE A 515 -26.79 -16.06 -12.70
N CYS A 516 -25.68 -16.17 -11.96
CA CYS A 516 -25.62 -15.94 -10.52
C CYS A 516 -24.67 -14.78 -10.23
N HIS A 517 -25.19 -13.71 -9.64
CA HIS A 517 -24.42 -12.57 -9.15
C HIS A 517 -24.03 -12.80 -7.68
N ARG A 518 -23.14 -13.77 -7.45
CA ARG A 518 -22.76 -14.20 -6.08
C ARG A 518 -22.07 -13.10 -5.28
N ILE A 519 -21.17 -12.37 -5.93
CA ILE A 519 -20.40 -11.28 -5.32
C ILE A 519 -20.87 -10.00 -6.00
N PHE A 520 -21.54 -9.13 -5.26
CA PHE A 520 -22.31 -8.00 -5.82
C PHE A 520 -21.50 -6.91 -6.56
N TYR A 521 -20.18 -6.92 -6.42
CA TYR A 521 -19.24 -6.03 -7.09
C TYR A 521 -18.45 -6.74 -8.19
N GLN A 522 -18.88 -7.92 -8.63
CA GLN A 522 -18.27 -8.69 -9.70
C GLN A 522 -19.30 -8.98 -10.79
N VAL A 523 -18.84 -9.23 -12.00
CA VAL A 523 -19.73 -9.57 -13.12
C VAL A 523 -20.50 -10.87 -12.82
N PRO A 524 -21.81 -10.95 -13.11
CA PRO A 524 -22.57 -12.19 -12.94
C PRO A 524 -22.04 -13.34 -13.81
N GLU A 525 -21.96 -14.53 -13.22
CA GLU A 525 -21.42 -15.72 -13.91
C GLU A 525 -22.54 -16.65 -14.37
N PRO A 526 -22.40 -17.34 -15.52
CA PRO A 526 -23.38 -18.30 -15.99
C PRO A 526 -23.46 -19.52 -15.04
N LEU A 527 -24.67 -19.88 -14.64
CA LEU A 527 -24.95 -21.04 -13.81
C LEU A 527 -24.98 -22.32 -14.65
N ALA A 528 -23.98 -23.17 -14.47
CA ALA A 528 -23.83 -24.38 -15.29
C ALA A 528 -24.97 -25.39 -15.07
N LYS A 529 -25.57 -25.86 -16.17
CA LYS A 529 -26.59 -26.93 -16.22
C LYS A 529 -27.89 -26.61 -15.46
N ALA A 530 -28.17 -25.35 -15.16
CA ALA A 530 -29.47 -24.94 -14.66
C ALA A 530 -30.53 -25.10 -15.76
N ASP A 531 -31.69 -25.65 -15.41
CA ASP A 531 -32.84 -25.69 -16.29
C ASP A 531 -33.59 -24.35 -16.22
N GLN A 532 -33.36 -23.49 -17.22
CA GLN A 532 -33.91 -22.14 -17.25
C GLN A 532 -35.45 -22.12 -17.16
N ALA A 533 -36.13 -23.09 -17.76
CA ALA A 533 -37.60 -23.11 -17.83
C ALA A 533 -38.27 -23.37 -16.47
N SER A 534 -37.59 -24.09 -15.57
CA SER A 534 -38.10 -24.42 -14.23
C SER A 534 -37.35 -23.74 -13.09
N PHE A 535 -36.43 -22.83 -13.39
CA PHE A 535 -35.60 -22.18 -12.39
C PHE A 535 -36.40 -21.22 -11.51
N GLU A 536 -36.24 -21.35 -10.20
CA GLU A 536 -36.92 -20.56 -9.18
C GLU A 536 -35.89 -20.10 -8.14
N SER A 537 -35.84 -18.78 -7.88
CA SER A 537 -35.11 -18.24 -6.74
C SER A 537 -35.92 -18.45 -5.47
N CYS A 538 -35.29 -19.03 -4.44
CA CYS A 538 -35.93 -19.35 -3.16
C CYS A 538 -35.50 -18.40 -2.03
N GLY A 539 -34.81 -17.30 -2.36
CA GLY A 539 -34.34 -16.30 -1.42
C GLY A 539 -33.05 -16.66 -0.68
N HIS A 540 -32.38 -15.66 -0.11
CA HIS A 540 -31.13 -15.81 0.68
C HIS A 540 -30.03 -16.66 0.01
N GLY A 541 -29.92 -16.56 -1.32
CA GLY A 541 -28.96 -17.32 -2.12
C GLY A 541 -29.40 -18.75 -2.49
N TRP A 542 -30.53 -19.24 -1.98
CA TRP A 542 -31.09 -20.53 -2.39
C TRP A 542 -31.86 -20.41 -3.71
N ALA A 543 -31.77 -21.45 -4.53
CA ALA A 543 -32.60 -21.62 -5.72
C ALA A 543 -32.82 -23.09 -6.02
N ARG A 544 -33.80 -23.40 -6.86
CA ARG A 544 -34.01 -24.74 -7.40
C ARG A 544 -34.44 -24.70 -8.86
N ASP A 545 -34.24 -25.83 -9.53
CA ASP A 545 -34.91 -26.16 -10.78
C ASP A 545 -35.46 -27.59 -10.69
N LYS A 546 -36.02 -28.12 -11.79
CA LYS A 546 -36.60 -29.47 -11.81
C LYS A 546 -35.62 -30.61 -11.47
N GLY A 547 -34.31 -30.38 -11.51
CA GLY A 547 -33.28 -31.42 -11.34
C GLY A 547 -32.24 -31.14 -10.25
N ALA A 548 -32.24 -29.95 -9.64
CA ALA A 548 -31.22 -29.55 -8.69
C ALA A 548 -31.65 -28.43 -7.73
N VAL A 549 -31.10 -28.47 -6.52
CA VAL A 549 -31.09 -27.34 -5.58
C VAL A 549 -29.71 -26.69 -5.61
N TYR A 550 -29.69 -25.37 -5.54
CA TYR A 550 -28.50 -24.52 -5.63
C TYR A 550 -28.38 -23.62 -4.40
N TYR A 551 -27.15 -23.37 -3.97
CA TYR A 551 -26.83 -22.22 -3.11
C TYR A 551 -25.79 -21.37 -3.84
N TYR A 552 -26.19 -20.17 -4.26
CA TYR A 552 -25.51 -19.39 -5.28
C TYR A 552 -25.16 -20.28 -6.49
N SER A 553 -23.90 -20.29 -6.92
CA SER A 553 -23.42 -21.07 -8.06
C SER A 553 -23.22 -22.57 -7.75
N GLU A 554 -23.42 -23.02 -6.51
CA GLU A 554 -23.10 -24.38 -6.09
C GLU A 554 -24.33 -25.30 -6.07
N ARG A 555 -24.33 -26.32 -6.94
CA ARG A 555 -25.32 -27.42 -6.91
C ARG A 555 -25.17 -28.29 -5.67
N LYS A 556 -26.27 -28.56 -4.97
CA LYS A 556 -26.34 -29.42 -3.78
C LYS A 556 -26.90 -30.79 -4.16
N ARG A 557 -26.01 -31.80 -4.23
CA ARG A 557 -26.34 -33.15 -4.73
C ARG A 557 -27.29 -33.93 -3.82
N ASN A 558 -27.32 -33.61 -2.54
CA ASN A 558 -28.07 -34.38 -1.55
C ASN A 558 -29.47 -33.81 -1.29
N LEU A 559 -29.80 -32.66 -1.88
CA LEU A 559 -31.10 -32.01 -1.75
C LEU A 559 -31.95 -32.30 -2.98
N ASP A 560 -33.13 -32.87 -2.75
CA ASP A 560 -34.13 -33.13 -3.79
C ASP A 560 -35.02 -31.89 -3.98
N PRO A 561 -35.10 -31.29 -5.18
CA PRO A 561 -35.85 -30.06 -5.43
C PRO A 561 -37.33 -30.12 -5.04
N ALA A 562 -37.96 -31.28 -5.23
CA ALA A 562 -39.40 -31.46 -4.99
C ALA A 562 -39.75 -31.48 -3.50
N HIS A 563 -38.83 -31.96 -2.65
CA HIS A 563 -39.07 -32.17 -1.22
C HIS A 563 -38.23 -31.26 -0.32
N THR A 564 -37.41 -30.36 -0.90
CA THR A 564 -36.63 -29.38 -0.13
C THR A 564 -37.49 -28.17 0.21
N ARG A 565 -37.51 -27.79 1.49
CA ARG A 565 -38.10 -26.56 2.01
C ARG A 565 -36.99 -25.52 2.22
N PHE A 566 -37.31 -24.26 1.93
CA PHE A 566 -36.41 -23.12 2.10
C PHE A 566 -37.02 -22.14 3.10
N MET A 567 -36.24 -21.73 4.09
CA MET A 567 -36.66 -20.78 5.11
C MET A 567 -35.45 -19.94 5.54
N GLY A 568 -35.43 -18.66 5.16
CA GLY A 568 -34.27 -17.81 5.43
C GLY A 568 -33.01 -18.34 4.74
N SER A 569 -31.89 -18.32 5.47
CA SER A 569 -30.61 -18.91 5.03
C SER A 569 -30.57 -20.44 5.10
N TYR A 570 -31.67 -21.11 5.47
CA TYR A 570 -31.75 -22.55 5.69
C TYR A 570 -32.51 -23.29 4.59
N ALA A 571 -32.06 -24.50 4.29
CA ALA A 571 -32.75 -25.43 3.41
C ALA A 571 -32.74 -26.83 4.03
N PHE A 572 -33.87 -27.54 3.99
CA PHE A 572 -33.98 -28.86 4.63
C PHE A 572 -34.98 -29.78 3.95
N THR A 573 -34.74 -31.09 4.12
CA THR A 573 -35.64 -32.19 3.75
C THR A 573 -36.14 -32.89 5.02
N ALA A 574 -36.72 -34.08 4.90
CA ALA A 574 -37.12 -34.87 6.06
C ALA A 574 -35.93 -35.30 6.95
N THR A 575 -34.72 -35.37 6.40
CA THR A 575 -33.55 -35.97 7.07
C THR A 575 -32.28 -35.12 7.01
N GLN A 576 -32.25 -34.07 6.20
CA GLN A 576 -31.06 -33.25 5.99
C GLN A 576 -31.35 -31.78 6.21
N MET A 577 -30.39 -31.07 6.81
CA MET A 577 -30.48 -29.64 7.13
C MET A 577 -29.22 -28.94 6.63
N PHE A 578 -29.39 -27.80 6.00
CA PHE A 578 -28.31 -26.94 5.50
C PHE A 578 -28.53 -25.51 5.97
N SER A 579 -27.42 -24.80 6.19
CA SER A 579 -27.39 -23.36 6.44
C SER A 579 -26.31 -22.75 5.57
N ALA A 580 -26.65 -21.70 4.83
CA ALA A 580 -25.75 -21.00 3.89
C ALA A 580 -24.96 -21.98 2.99
N GLY A 581 -25.66 -22.97 2.42
CA GLY A 581 -25.08 -23.96 1.50
C GLY A 581 -24.19 -25.04 2.14
N LYS A 582 -24.04 -25.08 3.46
CA LYS A 582 -23.26 -26.10 4.18
C LYS A 582 -24.17 -26.96 5.07
N ALA A 583 -23.85 -28.25 5.18
CA ALA A 583 -24.60 -29.18 6.01
C ALA A 583 -24.55 -28.75 7.49
N LEU A 584 -25.67 -28.92 8.18
CA LEU A 584 -25.82 -28.72 9.62
C LEU A 584 -26.20 -30.07 10.23
N GLU A 585 -25.21 -30.72 10.85
CA GLU A 585 -25.36 -32.04 11.47
C GLU A 585 -26.12 -31.91 12.80
N VAL A 586 -27.44 -32.10 12.75
CA VAL A 586 -28.32 -32.07 13.91
C VAL A 586 -29.52 -32.96 13.67
N GLU A 587 -29.94 -33.71 14.68
CA GLU A 587 -31.21 -34.44 14.63
C GLU A 587 -32.37 -33.45 14.73
N PHE A 588 -33.36 -33.60 13.84
CA PHE A 588 -34.57 -32.80 13.84
C PHE A 588 -35.78 -33.57 13.28
N SER A 589 -36.98 -33.12 13.62
CA SER A 589 -38.22 -33.47 12.92
C SER A 589 -38.72 -32.27 12.10
N PRO A 590 -39.18 -32.43 10.84
CA PRO A 590 -39.61 -31.31 10.01
C PRO A 590 -40.69 -30.40 10.64
N GLU A 591 -41.55 -30.95 11.50
CA GLU A 591 -42.62 -30.23 12.19
C GLU A 591 -42.09 -29.27 13.29
N GLU A 592 -40.90 -29.51 13.83
CA GLU A 592 -40.32 -28.68 14.89
C GLU A 592 -39.49 -27.51 14.37
N VAL A 593 -39.20 -27.49 13.07
CA VAL A 593 -38.33 -26.51 12.42
C VAL A 593 -39.04 -25.17 12.30
N LYS A 594 -38.44 -24.13 12.89
CA LYS A 594 -38.88 -22.74 12.76
C LYS A 594 -37.69 -21.85 12.42
N VAL A 595 -37.91 -20.86 11.57
CA VAL A 595 -36.91 -19.84 11.23
C VAL A 595 -37.50 -18.48 11.62
N PRO A 596 -37.37 -18.05 12.89
CA PRO A 596 -37.97 -16.80 13.36
C PRO A 596 -37.27 -15.55 12.80
N HIS A 597 -36.08 -15.72 12.21
CA HIS A 597 -35.31 -14.69 11.50
C HIS A 597 -34.47 -15.36 10.42
N PRO A 598 -34.17 -14.72 9.27
CA PRO A 598 -33.41 -15.36 8.17
C PRO A 598 -32.11 -16.06 8.59
N ASP A 599 -31.44 -15.53 9.61
CA ASP A 599 -30.19 -16.09 10.15
C ASP A 599 -30.39 -17.08 11.30
N PHE A 600 -31.59 -17.19 11.88
CA PHE A 600 -31.84 -18.02 13.06
C PHE A 600 -32.72 -19.23 12.77
N LEU A 601 -32.25 -20.41 13.19
CA LEU A 601 -32.99 -21.67 13.15
C LEU A 601 -33.32 -22.11 14.57
N GLN A 602 -34.58 -22.34 14.84
CA GLN A 602 -35.09 -22.90 16.07
C GLN A 602 -35.61 -24.32 15.83
N LEU A 603 -35.17 -25.26 16.66
CA LEU A 603 -35.66 -26.64 16.66
C LEU A 603 -36.44 -26.87 17.96
N GLY A 604 -37.77 -26.85 17.86
CA GLY A 604 -38.67 -26.97 19.00
C GLY A 604 -38.37 -25.92 20.08
N THR A 605 -38.37 -26.32 21.34
CA THR A 605 -38.00 -25.48 22.49
C THR A 605 -36.61 -25.80 23.03
N ARG A 606 -35.82 -26.60 22.30
CA ARG A 606 -34.58 -27.22 22.80
C ARG A 606 -33.30 -26.59 22.24
N LYS A 607 -33.31 -26.08 21.01
CA LYS A 607 -32.12 -25.55 20.35
C LYS A 607 -32.43 -24.32 19.51
N LEU A 608 -31.49 -23.37 19.51
CA LEU A 608 -31.46 -22.20 18.65
C LEU A 608 -30.07 -22.13 17.99
N PHE A 609 -30.04 -21.81 16.71
CA PHE A 609 -28.83 -21.65 15.92
C PHE A 609 -28.83 -20.27 15.24
N CYS A 610 -27.66 -19.67 15.11
CA CYS A 610 -27.38 -18.55 14.22
C CYS A 610 -26.44 -19.06 13.11
N GLY A 611 -26.92 -19.12 11.88
CA GLY A 611 -26.34 -19.94 10.82
C GLY A 611 -26.11 -21.39 11.27
N ARG A 612 -24.85 -21.83 11.29
CA ARG A 612 -24.47 -23.17 11.77
C ARG A 612 -24.07 -23.23 13.25
N ARG A 613 -24.06 -22.09 13.95
CA ARG A 613 -23.54 -22.00 15.32
C ARG A 613 -24.67 -22.16 16.33
N PRO A 614 -24.55 -23.05 17.33
CA PRO A 614 -25.53 -23.11 18.40
C PRO A 614 -25.45 -21.83 19.25
N VAL A 615 -26.62 -21.25 19.56
CA VAL A 615 -26.76 -20.09 20.44
C VAL A 615 -27.20 -20.58 21.81
N SER A 616 -26.58 -20.05 22.87
CA SER A 616 -26.93 -20.43 24.25
C SER A 616 -28.35 -19.94 24.59
N ALA A 617 -29.30 -20.87 24.64
CA ALA A 617 -30.70 -20.59 24.99
C ALA A 617 -30.99 -20.64 26.51
N LYS A 618 -29.98 -20.72 27.39
CA LYS A 618 -30.19 -20.84 28.85
C LYS A 618 -31.02 -19.71 29.45
N ARG A 619 -30.95 -18.52 28.86
CA ARG A 619 -31.64 -17.30 29.33
C ARG A 619 -32.69 -16.80 28.33
N ILE A 620 -33.01 -17.59 27.30
CA ILE A 620 -33.98 -17.23 26.25
C ILE A 620 -35.15 -18.20 26.35
N ASP A 621 -36.36 -17.67 26.52
CA ASP A 621 -37.57 -18.49 26.47
C ASP A 621 -37.95 -18.80 25.02
N LEU A 622 -37.35 -19.85 24.46
CA LEU A 622 -37.54 -20.24 23.06
C LEU A 622 -39.01 -20.45 22.66
N ALA A 623 -39.89 -20.79 23.60
CA ALA A 623 -41.32 -20.97 23.30
C ALA A 623 -42.03 -19.66 22.92
N SER A 624 -41.56 -18.52 23.41
CA SER A 624 -42.12 -17.19 23.16
C SER A 624 -41.18 -16.26 22.39
N LEU A 625 -40.06 -16.77 21.89
CA LEU A 625 -39.08 -16.01 21.14
C LEU A 625 -39.69 -15.55 19.81
N GLU A 626 -39.68 -14.24 19.58
CA GLU A 626 -40.07 -13.63 18.32
C GLU A 626 -39.08 -12.51 17.94
N PHE A 627 -38.79 -12.38 16.64
CA PHE A 627 -38.05 -11.24 16.12
C PHE A 627 -39.01 -10.11 15.82
N LEU A 628 -38.70 -8.93 16.35
CA LEU A 628 -39.48 -7.70 16.18
C LEU A 628 -39.03 -6.92 14.95
N ALA A 629 -37.74 -7.04 14.60
CA ALA A 629 -37.09 -6.44 13.45
C ALA A 629 -35.79 -7.21 13.13
N ASP A 630 -35.09 -6.85 12.05
CA ASP A 630 -33.83 -7.49 11.62
C ASP A 630 -32.76 -7.55 12.71
N ARG A 631 -32.78 -6.59 13.65
CA ARG A 631 -31.76 -6.46 14.69
C ARG A 631 -32.28 -6.70 16.10
N TYR A 632 -33.57 -6.95 16.29
CA TYR A 632 -34.18 -7.02 17.62
C TYR A 632 -35.15 -8.19 17.76
N ALA A 633 -35.09 -8.85 18.91
CA ALA A 633 -35.99 -9.92 19.28
C ALA A 633 -36.49 -9.72 20.71
N ARG A 634 -37.56 -10.41 21.08
CA ARG A 634 -38.01 -10.52 22.47
C ARG A 634 -38.49 -11.93 22.78
N ASP A 635 -38.49 -12.23 24.07
CA ASP A 635 -39.30 -13.31 24.62
C ASP A 635 -40.26 -12.73 25.67
N LYS A 636 -41.05 -13.58 26.34
CA LYS A 636 -42.03 -13.12 27.33
C LYS A 636 -41.44 -12.36 28.53
N GLN A 637 -40.11 -12.41 28.75
CA GLN A 637 -39.42 -11.80 29.89
C GLN A 637 -38.43 -10.71 29.48
N ARG A 638 -37.85 -10.75 28.28
CA ARG A 638 -36.64 -10.01 27.91
C ARG A 638 -36.66 -9.49 26.48
N PHE A 639 -35.86 -8.47 26.23
CA PHE A 639 -35.52 -7.98 24.90
C PHE A 639 -34.07 -8.36 24.55
N PHE A 640 -33.82 -8.58 23.27
CA PHE A 640 -32.52 -8.96 22.74
C PHE A 640 -32.15 -8.14 21.51
N GLU A 641 -30.86 -7.83 21.37
CA GLU A 641 -30.27 -7.26 20.17
C GLU A 641 -29.43 -8.34 19.46
N TYR A 642 -29.65 -8.47 18.14
CA TYR A 642 -28.81 -9.28 17.26
C TYR A 642 -27.62 -8.44 16.78
N ASP A 643 -26.41 -8.95 16.97
CA ASP A 643 -25.16 -8.29 16.56
C ASP A 643 -24.89 -8.34 15.04
N GLY A 644 -25.71 -9.06 14.27
CA GLY A 644 -25.54 -9.25 12.83
C GLY A 644 -24.52 -10.31 12.45
N TYR A 645 -24.03 -11.08 13.42
CA TYR A 645 -22.99 -12.07 13.19
C TYR A 645 -23.27 -13.41 13.86
N ALA A 646 -23.53 -13.44 15.17
CA ALA A 646 -23.64 -14.71 15.89
C ALA A 646 -24.43 -14.68 17.20
N ALA A 647 -24.76 -13.52 17.76
CA ALA A 647 -25.24 -13.44 19.14
C ALA A 647 -26.54 -12.64 19.29
N LEU A 648 -27.37 -13.11 20.22
CA LEU A 648 -28.48 -12.36 20.81
C LEU A 648 -28.07 -11.93 22.21
N SER A 649 -27.93 -10.62 22.42
CA SER A 649 -27.53 -10.02 23.69
C SER A 649 -28.73 -9.39 24.37
N GLU A 650 -28.93 -9.67 25.66
CA GLU A 650 -30.03 -9.09 26.44
C GLU A 650 -29.86 -7.57 26.55
N ILE A 651 -30.93 -6.83 26.24
CA ILE A 651 -31.02 -5.39 26.39
C ILE A 651 -32.24 -5.02 27.25
N SER A 652 -32.21 -3.84 27.85
CA SER A 652 -33.36 -3.33 28.61
C SER A 652 -34.47 -2.81 27.67
N ALA A 653 -35.72 -2.82 28.16
CA ALA A 653 -36.84 -2.25 27.42
C ALA A 653 -36.66 -0.75 27.10
N GLU A 654 -35.90 -0.02 27.94
CA GLU A 654 -35.56 1.37 27.68
C GLU A 654 -34.56 1.49 26.52
N GLN A 655 -33.52 0.65 26.50
CA GLN A 655 -32.55 0.61 25.40
C GLN A 655 -33.21 0.30 24.06
N TYR A 656 -34.14 -0.67 24.04
CA TYR A 656 -34.93 -0.97 22.84
C TYR A 656 -35.75 0.25 22.37
N ARG A 657 -36.50 0.90 23.26
CA ARG A 657 -37.32 2.08 22.92
C ARG A 657 -36.49 3.22 22.34
N GLN A 658 -35.35 3.52 22.95
CA GLN A 658 -34.42 4.56 22.46
C GLN A 658 -33.87 4.22 21.07
N ALA A 659 -33.52 2.95 20.82
CA ALA A 659 -33.03 2.51 19.52
C ALA A 659 -34.11 2.62 18.43
N THR A 660 -35.36 2.25 18.72
CA THR A 660 -36.47 2.37 17.76
C THR A 660 -36.88 3.82 17.47
N LEU A 661 -36.76 4.73 18.45
CA LEU A 661 -36.99 6.16 18.23
C LEU A 661 -35.92 6.76 17.30
N LYS A 662 -34.66 6.33 17.48
CA LYS A 662 -33.54 6.75 16.64
C LYS A 662 -33.64 6.18 15.22
N ALA A 663 -34.13 4.94 15.07
CA ALA A 663 -34.44 4.34 13.77
C ALA A 663 -35.58 5.09 13.06
N SER A 664 -36.68 5.44 13.75
CA SER A 664 -37.78 6.20 13.12
C SER A 664 -37.40 7.60 12.64
N ALA A 665 -36.31 8.18 13.16
CA ALA A 665 -35.72 9.43 12.67
C ALA A 665 -34.72 9.23 11.51
N GLY A 666 -34.21 8.01 11.31
CA GLY A 666 -33.29 7.62 10.22
C GLY A 666 -33.92 6.75 9.12
N ASP A 667 -35.12 6.21 9.32
CA ASP A 667 -35.84 5.35 8.37
C ASP A 667 -36.45 6.13 7.19
N ALA A 668 -36.36 7.46 7.20
CA ALA A 668 -36.52 8.27 5.99
C ALA A 668 -35.34 8.10 5.00
N GLU A 669 -34.21 7.52 5.42
CA GLU A 669 -33.01 7.31 4.59
C GLU A 669 -32.66 5.84 4.29
N ASN A 670 -33.29 4.85 4.96
CA ASN A 670 -32.86 3.44 4.87
C ASN A 670 -33.93 2.40 4.45
N LEU A 671 -35.08 2.83 3.93
CA LEU A 671 -36.05 1.92 3.28
C LEU A 671 -35.57 1.48 1.88
N ALA A 672 -34.43 0.81 1.82
CA ALA A 672 -33.95 0.01 0.68
C ALA A 672 -32.83 -0.94 1.15
N VAL A 673 -33.20 -2.10 1.68
CA VAL A 673 -32.33 -3.29 1.80
C VAL A 673 -33.04 -4.48 1.18
#